data_AF-A0A8B6H3S9-F1
#
_entry.id   AF-A0A8B6H3S9-F1
#
_cell.length_a   1.000
_cell.length_b   1.000
_cell.length_c   1.000
_cell.angle_alpha   90.00
_cell.angle_beta   90.00
_cell.angle_gamma   90.00
#
_symmetry.space_group_name_H-M   'P 1'
#
loop_
_entity.id
_entity.type
_entity.pdbx_description
1 polymer ?
#
loop_
_entity_poly.entity_id
_entity_poly.type
_entity_poly.pdbx_seq_one_letter_code
_entity_poly.pdbx_strand_id
1 'polypeptide(L)'
;MKEVANELSHDKLHEMVISSIREGRYKQNIIPIDIWDFGGQKDYYMTHQLFITSRGIFVLVFNGSLNLHKHMPDLSFLPGHFGKPTIAVYLLHWVNSILTYCKRSDDGFPRIVFVATHKDKIRKNIEKHKQKLMKVIEAIFESHAGLKHLEFKPLIFVNAMNENDPEIQSLRQRLMDRAKEHPRWGEYMPTAWVPLELHLAQQAEKGVNILTKEQIQMFNSQNESMVLTNKQLETFLKVQHSLGKLLYFDIANLRDFVIITPAYLVEVLRSIVTEKQFWPKGKQFQSIFQTMQKTGALSRDDIDILWNQDIFRHILSYKDFIIEVLVHLDILVAERRATEDLSTSFHEVSKFIVPSMITKPNNTKYLKKFCKTGTSILLSYKFTEKVIPPAFPYRFIASFVDMWGVKNYKNKKRMLFSDLAVVEVDDKHDVAVQVIENRVVVSLIHADKKEHIVPTIATSVQECLTAAIHRISEFYSTLSADSFATDERSDLHIVMPFEIEFGVHCKKASCFFSHDKIPTAAKWQCSEHKVHHDVSCLKLWFSEKMPREKCDTSCQGLGRLEVEQSPTNKHLRRLASSLEDKDFRELLIRLGLDTIVLNNLQEKFSPSAFHENDYKYTAMLRWKGIVTDSSFKTIADAFGEIDKHLLCEVIRDVNVDDVLTKFSITEEQANKTPTNTTLQELSNHIGNSGIQLAVELGLQSSEIEGIQNDHSCKLLHQNKEILRVWSQTKFPKPTIKELIKALQRIGKKDCLREISF
;
A
#
# COMPACT_ATOMS: atom_id res chain seq x y z
N MET A 1 -40.62 26.57 9.30
CA MET A 1 -39.41 25.88 8.78
C MET A 1 -39.09 26.14 7.30
N LYS A 2 -39.88 26.92 6.54
CA LYS A 2 -39.51 27.35 5.17
C LYS A 2 -38.84 28.74 5.10
N GLU A 3 -38.67 29.43 6.22
CA GLU A 3 -38.07 30.78 6.27
C GLU A 3 -36.62 30.82 6.79
N VAL A 4 -36.00 29.69 7.11
CA VAL A 4 -34.61 29.64 7.64
C VAL A 4 -33.58 29.25 6.57
N ALA A 5 -34.03 28.99 5.33
CA ALA A 5 -33.16 28.53 4.24
C ALA A 5 -32.58 29.65 3.35
N ASN A 6 -32.83 30.92 3.69
CA ASN A 6 -32.07 32.04 3.11
C ASN A 6 -30.82 32.27 3.97
N GLU A 7 -29.69 31.73 3.49
CA GLU A 7 -28.31 32.08 3.83
C GLU A 7 -28.05 32.53 5.29
N LEU A 8 -28.05 31.56 6.22
CA LEU A 8 -27.24 31.72 7.42
C LEU A 8 -25.77 31.72 6.98
N SER A 9 -25.07 32.85 7.11
CA SER A 9 -23.62 32.88 6.95
C SER A 9 -22.98 31.90 7.94
N HIS A 10 -21.85 31.29 7.58
CA HIS A 10 -21.15 30.35 8.46
C HIS A 10 -20.79 30.98 9.82
N ASP A 11 -20.54 32.29 9.87
CA ASP A 11 -20.33 33.02 11.14
C ASP A 11 -21.57 33.00 12.05
N LYS A 12 -22.78 33.14 11.50
CA LYS A 12 -24.01 33.04 12.29
C LYS A 12 -24.28 31.60 12.74
N LEU A 13 -23.96 30.61 11.90
CA LEU A 13 -23.98 29.20 12.30
C LEU A 13 -22.98 28.93 13.41
N HIS A 14 -21.76 29.47 13.31
CA HIS A 14 -20.70 29.35 14.30
C HIS A 14 -21.16 29.89 15.66
N GLU A 15 -21.64 31.14 15.72
CA GLU A 15 -22.15 31.73 16.95
C GLU A 15 -23.31 30.93 17.55
N MET A 16 -24.26 30.48 16.73
CA MET A 16 -25.43 29.70 17.16
C MET A 16 -25.04 28.32 17.72
N VAL A 17 -24.03 27.67 17.13
CA VAL A 17 -23.55 26.37 17.61
C VAL A 17 -22.76 26.53 18.91
N ILE A 18 -21.85 27.50 18.99
CA ILE A 18 -21.05 27.76 20.20
C ILE A 18 -21.94 28.18 21.38
N SER A 19 -22.91 29.07 21.17
CA SER A 19 -23.89 29.46 22.20
C SER A 19 -24.71 28.26 22.68
N SER A 20 -25.20 27.41 21.76
CA SER A 20 -25.93 26.20 22.11
C SER A 20 -25.10 25.24 22.96
N ILE A 21 -23.82 25.06 22.64
CA ILE A 21 -22.89 24.24 23.44
C ILE A 21 -22.70 24.83 24.84
N ARG A 22 -22.53 26.15 24.97
CA ARG A 22 -22.41 26.85 26.26
C ARG A 22 -23.67 26.72 27.12
N GLU A 23 -24.85 26.71 26.49
CA GLU A 23 -26.15 26.52 27.14
C GLU A 23 -26.50 25.05 27.42
N GLY A 24 -25.58 24.11 27.19
CA GLY A 24 -25.79 22.69 27.45
C GLY A 24 -26.67 21.96 26.41
N ARG A 25 -26.95 22.59 25.26
CA ARG A 25 -27.72 22.01 24.16
C ARG A 25 -26.79 21.37 23.12
N TYR A 26 -26.58 20.06 23.26
CA TYR A 26 -25.61 19.30 22.43
C TYR A 26 -26.22 18.58 21.22
N LYS A 27 -27.54 18.62 21.02
CA LYS A 27 -28.22 18.01 19.86
C LYS A 27 -28.43 19.04 18.75
N GLN A 28 -27.86 18.79 17.58
CA GLN A 28 -28.13 19.58 16.38
C GLN A 28 -29.21 18.92 15.52
N ASN A 29 -30.13 19.74 15.01
CA ASN A 29 -31.17 19.33 14.04
C ASN A 29 -30.81 19.69 12.59
N ILE A 30 -29.61 20.22 12.37
CA ILE A 30 -29.08 20.61 11.06
C ILE A 30 -27.97 19.61 10.72
N ILE A 31 -28.05 19.02 9.54
CA ILE A 31 -27.07 18.05 9.05
C ILE A 31 -26.38 18.66 7.82
N PRO A 32 -25.07 18.92 7.87
CA PRO A 32 -24.31 19.31 6.69
C PRO A 32 -24.22 18.11 5.72
N ILE A 33 -24.35 18.38 4.42
CA ILE A 33 -24.21 17.38 3.37
C ILE A 33 -23.16 17.88 2.39
N ASP A 34 -22.07 17.13 2.26
CA ASP A 34 -21.05 17.37 1.25
C ASP A 34 -21.33 16.51 0.01
N ILE A 35 -21.42 17.16 -1.15
CA ILE A 35 -21.67 16.48 -2.43
C ILE A 35 -20.40 16.51 -3.26
N TRP A 36 -19.89 15.33 -3.58
CA TRP A 36 -18.71 15.14 -4.42
C TRP A 36 -19.11 14.63 -5.80
N ASP A 37 -18.68 15.32 -6.85
CA ASP A 37 -18.82 14.89 -8.23
C ASP A 37 -17.51 14.29 -8.74
N PHE A 38 -17.54 13.00 -9.05
CA PHE A 38 -16.36 12.26 -9.51
C PHE A 38 -16.37 12.16 -11.03
N GLY A 39 -15.35 12.72 -11.67
CA GLY A 39 -15.19 12.69 -13.12
C GLY A 39 -15.19 11.26 -13.68
N GLY A 40 -16.07 10.97 -14.63
CA GLY A 40 -16.16 9.64 -15.27
C GLY A 40 -14.95 9.25 -16.13
N GLN A 41 -13.96 10.13 -16.27
CA GLN A 41 -12.82 10.00 -17.16
C GLN A 41 -11.68 9.18 -16.56
N LYS A 42 -11.04 8.34 -17.39
CA LYS A 42 -10.04 7.35 -16.95
C LYS A 42 -8.83 7.97 -16.25
N ASP A 43 -8.42 9.17 -16.67
CA ASP A 43 -7.24 9.85 -16.11
C ASP A 43 -7.44 10.19 -14.62
N TYR A 44 -8.68 10.44 -14.17
CA TYR A 44 -9.00 10.73 -12.76
C TYR A 44 -9.15 9.49 -11.88
N TYR A 45 -9.18 8.28 -12.45
CA TYR A 45 -9.42 7.07 -11.65
C TYR A 45 -8.31 6.78 -10.64
N MET A 46 -7.11 7.27 -10.90
CA MET A 46 -5.99 7.23 -9.95
C MET A 46 -6.25 8.08 -8.70
N THR A 47 -7.06 9.13 -8.80
CA THR A 47 -7.25 10.12 -7.73
C THR A 47 -8.51 9.86 -6.90
N HIS A 48 -9.51 9.16 -7.44
CA HIS A 48 -10.79 8.92 -6.76
C HIS A 48 -10.65 8.22 -5.40
N GLN A 49 -9.69 7.30 -5.29
CA GLN A 49 -9.41 6.59 -4.03
C GLN A 49 -9.15 7.53 -2.84
N LEU A 50 -8.73 8.77 -3.08
CA LEU A 50 -8.37 9.75 -2.05
C LEU A 50 -9.59 10.41 -1.40
N PHE A 51 -10.74 10.41 -2.08
CA PHE A 51 -11.94 11.14 -1.66
C PHE A 51 -13.16 10.23 -1.49
N ILE A 52 -13.08 8.97 -1.93
CA ILE A 52 -14.14 7.97 -1.73
C ILE A 52 -14.03 7.41 -0.30
N THR A 53 -15.02 7.69 0.55
CA THR A 53 -15.01 7.31 1.99
C THR A 53 -16.05 6.25 2.31
N SER A 54 -15.77 5.39 3.32
CA SER A 54 -16.69 4.32 3.72
C SER A 54 -18.00 4.81 4.37
N ARG A 55 -18.05 6.06 4.83
CA ARG A 55 -19.24 6.69 5.42
C ARG A 55 -20.16 7.35 4.37
N GLY A 56 -19.79 7.31 3.09
CA GLY A 56 -20.53 7.92 2.00
C GLY A 56 -21.75 7.12 1.53
N ILE A 57 -22.72 7.83 0.94
CA ILE A 57 -23.80 7.26 0.14
C ILE A 57 -23.47 7.55 -1.32
N PHE A 58 -23.51 6.52 -2.17
CA PHE A 58 -23.08 6.65 -3.54
C PHE A 58 -24.28 6.71 -4.47
N VAL A 59 -24.24 7.66 -5.40
CA VAL A 59 -25.26 7.81 -6.45
C VAL A 59 -24.63 7.47 -7.79
N LEU A 60 -24.98 6.31 -8.34
CA LEU A 60 -24.47 5.85 -9.62
C LEU A 60 -25.41 6.31 -10.74
N VAL A 61 -25.00 7.38 -11.42
CA VAL A 61 -25.80 8.04 -12.46
C VAL A 61 -25.44 7.49 -13.84
N PHE A 62 -26.44 7.07 -14.63
CA PHE A 62 -26.22 6.62 -16.00
C PHE A 62 -27.32 7.08 -16.95
N ASN A 63 -27.01 7.10 -18.26
CA ASN A 63 -28.00 7.45 -19.28
C ASN A 63 -28.96 6.29 -19.51
N GLY A 64 -30.17 6.41 -18.94
CA GLY A 64 -31.22 5.40 -19.05
C GLY A 64 -31.91 5.36 -20.41
N SER A 65 -31.72 6.37 -21.27
CA SER A 65 -32.29 6.36 -22.63
C SER A 65 -31.56 5.42 -23.59
N LEU A 66 -30.37 4.96 -23.24
CA LEU A 66 -29.52 4.11 -24.06
C LEU A 66 -29.65 2.63 -23.66
N ASN A 67 -29.25 1.73 -24.57
CA ASN A 67 -29.14 0.31 -24.26
C ASN A 67 -27.88 0.08 -23.40
N LEU A 68 -28.02 -0.71 -22.32
CA LEU A 68 -26.91 -1.08 -21.45
C LEU A 68 -25.90 -2.05 -22.11
N HIS A 69 -26.30 -2.71 -23.22
CA HIS A 69 -25.61 -3.81 -23.93
C HIS A 69 -25.28 -5.03 -23.04
N LYS A 70 -25.89 -6.19 -23.32
CA LYS A 70 -25.66 -7.43 -22.55
C LYS A 70 -24.59 -8.30 -23.22
N HIS A 71 -23.32 -7.94 -23.01
CA HIS A 71 -22.15 -8.83 -23.06
C HIS A 71 -20.97 -8.09 -22.43
N MET A 72 -20.34 -8.71 -21.42
CA MET A 72 -19.10 -8.24 -20.79
C MET A 72 -18.09 -9.39 -20.98
N PRO A 73 -16.91 -9.14 -21.57
CA PRO A 73 -15.92 -8.30 -20.92
C PRO A 73 -15.39 -7.19 -21.85
N ASP A 74 -15.43 -5.93 -21.38
CA ASP A 74 -14.52 -4.91 -21.91
C ASP A 74 -13.57 -4.50 -20.79
N LEU A 75 -12.31 -4.88 -20.94
CA LEU A 75 -11.20 -4.58 -20.03
C LEU A 75 -10.62 -3.18 -20.29
N SER A 76 -11.29 -2.33 -21.08
CA SER A 76 -10.91 -0.95 -21.45
C SER A 76 -10.43 -0.06 -20.29
N PHE A 77 -10.83 -0.36 -19.06
CA PHE A 77 -10.42 0.39 -17.87
C PHE A 77 -9.09 -0.07 -17.29
N LEU A 78 -8.64 -1.28 -17.59
CA LEU A 78 -7.31 -1.72 -17.23
C LEU A 78 -6.25 -0.97 -18.06
N PRO A 79 -5.03 -0.83 -17.54
CA PRO A 79 -3.95 -0.26 -18.33
C PRO A 79 -3.72 -1.09 -19.61
N GLY A 80 -3.35 -0.45 -20.73
CA GLY A 80 -3.08 -1.12 -22.02
C GLY A 80 -4.29 -1.47 -22.88
N HIS A 81 -5.52 -1.29 -22.38
CA HIS A 81 -6.73 -1.49 -23.18
C HIS A 81 -7.28 -0.14 -23.70
N PHE A 82 -7.59 -0.09 -25.00
CA PHE A 82 -8.04 1.11 -25.72
C PHE A 82 -9.36 0.79 -26.46
N GLY A 83 -10.49 1.01 -25.78
CA GLY A 83 -11.84 0.79 -26.31
C GLY A 83 -12.83 1.76 -25.67
N LYS A 84 -14.00 1.97 -26.30
CA LYS A 84 -15.10 2.72 -25.69
C LYS A 84 -15.95 1.75 -24.86
N PRO A 85 -15.91 1.82 -23.52
CA PRO A 85 -16.64 0.89 -22.67
C PRO A 85 -18.15 1.07 -22.86
N THR A 86 -18.92 -0.02 -22.74
CA THR A 86 -20.39 0.06 -22.69
C THR A 86 -20.84 0.60 -21.33
N ILE A 87 -22.09 1.03 -21.21
CA ILE A 87 -22.65 1.51 -19.94
C ILE A 87 -22.60 0.41 -18.87
N ALA A 88 -22.86 -0.86 -19.24
CA ALA A 88 -22.73 -1.98 -18.31
C ALA A 88 -21.31 -2.11 -17.72
N VAL A 89 -20.28 -1.86 -18.53
CA VAL A 89 -18.88 -1.93 -18.07
C VAL A 89 -18.59 -0.78 -17.10
N TYR A 90 -19.06 0.45 -17.40
CA TYR A 90 -18.95 1.58 -16.48
C TYR A 90 -19.66 1.32 -15.15
N LEU A 91 -20.87 0.75 -15.18
CA LEU A 91 -21.61 0.42 -13.96
C LEU A 91 -20.85 -0.61 -13.11
N LEU A 92 -20.36 -1.70 -13.72
CA LEU A 92 -19.57 -2.69 -12.99
C LEU A 92 -18.28 -2.09 -12.43
N HIS A 93 -17.60 -1.27 -13.23
CA HIS A 93 -16.38 -0.58 -12.81
C HIS A 93 -16.61 0.27 -11.55
N TRP A 94 -17.62 1.14 -11.57
CA TRP A 94 -17.89 2.02 -10.43
C TRP A 94 -18.35 1.26 -9.19
N VAL A 95 -19.20 0.25 -9.35
CA VAL A 95 -19.59 -0.63 -8.24
C VAL A 95 -18.36 -1.29 -7.61
N ASN A 96 -17.46 -1.86 -8.42
CA ASN A 96 -16.25 -2.49 -7.91
C ASN A 96 -15.30 -1.51 -7.25
N SER A 97 -15.11 -0.32 -7.83
CA SER A 97 -14.30 0.74 -7.24
C SER A 97 -14.84 1.15 -5.86
N ILE A 98 -16.14 1.45 -5.76
CA ILE A 98 -16.79 1.83 -4.49
C ILE A 98 -16.66 0.70 -3.46
N LEU A 99 -16.98 -0.54 -3.83
CA LEU A 99 -16.92 -1.65 -2.89
C LEU A 99 -15.48 -1.94 -2.44
N THR A 100 -14.51 -1.82 -3.33
CA THR A 100 -13.09 -1.97 -2.93
C THR A 100 -12.70 -0.89 -1.92
N TYR A 101 -13.05 0.37 -2.19
CA TYR A 101 -12.63 1.48 -1.33
C TYR A 101 -13.44 1.59 -0.03
N CYS A 102 -14.66 1.06 0.03
CA CYS A 102 -15.59 1.37 1.11
C CYS A 102 -16.24 0.19 1.81
N LYS A 103 -16.28 -1.01 1.22
CA LYS A 103 -16.93 -2.17 1.85
C LYS A 103 -16.11 -2.60 3.08
N ARG A 104 -16.73 -2.64 4.25
CA ARG A 104 -16.08 -3.02 5.52
C ARG A 104 -16.75 -4.18 6.22
N SER A 105 -18.05 -4.32 6.02
CA SER A 105 -18.86 -5.37 6.60
C SER A 105 -19.81 -5.91 5.55
N ASP A 106 -20.50 -6.98 5.93
CA ASP A 106 -21.49 -7.63 5.11
C ASP A 106 -22.93 -7.13 5.39
N ASP A 107 -23.08 -6.01 6.10
CA ASP A 107 -24.35 -5.38 6.51
C ASP A 107 -25.10 -4.64 5.38
N GLY A 108 -24.49 -4.53 4.20
CA GLY A 108 -25.06 -3.85 3.06
C GLY A 108 -24.66 -2.37 2.91
N PHE A 109 -23.67 -1.88 3.66
CA PHE A 109 -23.02 -0.58 3.45
C PHE A 109 -21.62 -0.72 2.80
N PRO A 110 -21.23 0.18 1.88
CA PRO A 110 -21.92 1.40 1.49
C PRO A 110 -23.18 1.13 0.64
N ARG A 111 -24.13 2.07 0.63
CA ARG A 111 -25.33 2.02 -0.23
C ARG A 111 -25.02 2.68 -1.57
N ILE A 112 -25.31 1.96 -2.66
CA ILE A 112 -25.10 2.43 -4.04
C ILE A 112 -26.46 2.56 -4.74
N VAL A 113 -26.96 3.78 -4.83
CA VAL A 113 -28.26 4.10 -5.44
C VAL A 113 -28.11 4.32 -6.94
N PHE A 114 -28.81 3.52 -7.74
CA PHE A 114 -28.80 3.64 -9.20
C PHE A 114 -29.81 4.68 -9.66
N VAL A 115 -29.34 5.65 -10.45
CA VAL A 115 -30.17 6.73 -11.02
C VAL A 115 -30.01 6.74 -12.53
N ALA A 116 -31.10 6.40 -13.22
CA ALA A 116 -31.22 6.60 -14.66
C ALA A 116 -31.57 8.05 -14.96
N THR A 117 -30.92 8.64 -15.96
CA THR A 117 -31.19 9.99 -16.47
C THR A 117 -31.70 9.96 -17.90
N HIS A 118 -32.13 11.11 -18.42
CA HIS A 118 -32.69 11.29 -19.76
C HIS A 118 -34.08 10.69 -19.93
N LYS A 119 -34.93 10.78 -18.91
CA LYS A 119 -36.33 10.32 -18.97
C LYS A 119 -37.11 11.01 -20.10
N ASP A 120 -36.82 12.27 -20.38
CA ASP A 120 -37.36 13.08 -21.47
C ASP A 120 -37.17 12.46 -22.87
N LYS A 121 -36.13 11.63 -23.05
CA LYS A 121 -35.85 10.96 -24.32
C LYS A 121 -36.70 9.70 -24.55
N ILE A 122 -37.44 9.23 -23.54
CA ILE A 122 -38.32 8.06 -23.65
C ILE A 122 -39.72 8.50 -24.06
N ARG A 123 -40.05 8.28 -25.34
CA ARG A 123 -41.30 8.77 -25.95
C ARG A 123 -42.57 8.04 -25.50
N LYS A 124 -42.50 6.77 -25.11
CA LYS A 124 -43.68 5.96 -24.70
C LYS A 124 -43.32 4.95 -23.61
N ASN A 125 -44.24 4.77 -22.67
CA ASN A 125 -44.24 3.72 -21.64
C ASN A 125 -42.94 3.68 -20.80
N ILE A 126 -42.70 4.77 -20.05
CA ILE A 126 -41.54 4.95 -19.16
C ILE A 126 -41.43 3.79 -18.16
N GLU A 127 -42.55 3.32 -17.61
CA GLU A 127 -42.55 2.25 -16.62
C GLU A 127 -42.09 0.90 -17.22
N LYS A 128 -42.55 0.53 -18.41
CA LYS A 128 -42.03 -0.66 -19.11
C LYS A 128 -40.54 -0.54 -19.42
N HIS A 129 -40.06 0.65 -19.78
CA HIS A 129 -38.64 0.90 -20.02
C HIS A 129 -37.82 0.77 -18.72
N LYS A 130 -38.31 1.33 -17.62
CA LYS A 130 -37.74 1.21 -16.27
C LYS A 130 -37.61 -0.26 -15.85
N GLN A 131 -38.66 -1.06 -16.04
CA GLN A 131 -38.63 -2.51 -15.79
C GLN A 131 -37.60 -3.25 -16.65
N LYS A 132 -37.47 -2.86 -17.93
CA LYS A 132 -36.45 -3.45 -18.82
C LYS A 132 -35.04 -3.14 -18.32
N LEU A 133 -34.76 -1.89 -17.93
CA LEU A 133 -33.46 -1.50 -17.37
C LEU A 133 -33.15 -2.27 -16.09
N MET A 134 -34.11 -2.36 -15.15
CA MET A 134 -33.95 -3.12 -13.90
C MET A 134 -33.58 -4.58 -14.16
N LYS A 135 -34.25 -5.26 -15.10
CA LYS A 135 -33.93 -6.66 -15.47
C LYS A 135 -32.52 -6.82 -16.04
N VAL A 136 -32.05 -5.81 -16.79
CA VAL A 136 -30.69 -5.84 -17.34
C VAL A 136 -29.65 -5.60 -16.25
N ILE A 137 -29.86 -4.64 -15.36
CA ILE A 137 -28.99 -4.39 -14.20
C ILE A 137 -28.93 -5.63 -13.30
N GLU A 138 -30.08 -6.23 -13.00
CA GLU A 138 -30.15 -7.48 -12.25
C GLU A 138 -29.30 -8.58 -12.89
N ALA A 139 -29.42 -8.80 -14.20
CA ALA A 139 -28.62 -9.80 -14.90
C ALA A 139 -27.11 -9.46 -14.96
N ILE A 140 -26.72 -8.19 -14.82
CA ILE A 140 -25.29 -7.81 -14.73
C ILE A 140 -24.73 -8.20 -13.35
N PHE A 141 -25.52 -8.04 -12.29
CA PHE A 141 -25.06 -8.18 -10.90
C PHE A 141 -25.57 -9.44 -10.17
N GLU A 142 -26.29 -10.34 -10.86
CA GLU A 142 -26.91 -11.54 -10.27
C GLU A 142 -25.92 -12.40 -9.46
N SER A 143 -24.69 -12.56 -9.95
CA SER A 143 -23.62 -13.33 -9.28
C SER A 143 -22.59 -12.44 -8.58
N HIS A 144 -22.90 -11.17 -8.34
CA HIS A 144 -21.95 -10.20 -7.80
C HIS A 144 -21.92 -10.28 -6.26
N ALA A 145 -20.72 -10.43 -5.68
CA ALA A 145 -20.56 -10.50 -4.22
C ALA A 145 -21.11 -9.25 -3.50
N GLY A 146 -21.10 -8.11 -4.20
CA GLY A 146 -21.62 -6.83 -3.74
C GLY A 146 -23.12 -6.59 -3.93
N LEU A 147 -23.93 -7.57 -4.37
CA LEU A 147 -25.33 -7.33 -4.78
C LEU A 147 -26.20 -6.64 -3.71
N LYS A 148 -25.99 -6.97 -2.43
CA LYS A 148 -26.72 -6.37 -1.28
C LYS A 148 -26.48 -4.88 -1.05
N HIS A 149 -25.42 -4.32 -1.65
CA HIS A 149 -25.09 -2.90 -1.58
C HIS A 149 -25.82 -2.08 -2.65
N LEU A 150 -26.46 -2.74 -3.64
CA LEU A 150 -26.98 -2.11 -4.84
C LEU A 150 -28.48 -1.81 -4.71
N GLU A 151 -28.86 -0.54 -4.91
CA GLU A 151 -30.25 -0.09 -4.88
C GLU A 151 -30.72 0.36 -6.26
N PHE A 152 -31.23 -0.60 -7.02
CA PHE A 152 -31.83 -0.37 -8.35
C PHE A 152 -33.29 -0.84 -8.43
N LYS A 153 -33.91 -1.25 -7.31
CA LYS A 153 -35.30 -1.69 -7.21
C LYS A 153 -36.01 -0.97 -6.03
N PRO A 154 -36.96 -0.04 -6.28
CA PRO A 154 -37.32 0.50 -7.59
C PRO A 154 -36.22 1.43 -8.12
N LEU A 155 -35.95 1.35 -9.43
CA LEU A 155 -35.01 2.25 -10.11
C LEU A 155 -35.49 3.70 -9.97
N ILE A 156 -34.60 4.68 -9.90
CA ILE A 156 -34.98 6.10 -9.99
C ILE A 156 -34.71 6.54 -11.42
N PHE A 157 -35.70 7.14 -12.10
CA PHE A 157 -35.55 7.60 -13.49
C PHE A 157 -35.96 9.06 -13.64
N VAL A 158 -34.96 9.93 -13.78
CA VAL A 158 -35.12 11.39 -13.75
C VAL A 158 -34.99 12.04 -15.13
N ASN A 159 -35.74 13.11 -15.33
CA ASN A 159 -35.44 14.16 -16.27
C ASN A 159 -34.65 15.25 -15.53
N ALA A 160 -33.33 15.23 -15.66
CA ALA A 160 -32.46 16.19 -14.99
C ALA A 160 -32.65 17.64 -15.50
N MET A 161 -33.35 17.85 -16.62
CA MET A 161 -33.70 19.18 -17.14
C MET A 161 -35.00 19.74 -16.54
N ASN A 162 -35.67 18.98 -15.66
CA ASN A 162 -36.88 19.40 -14.98
C ASN A 162 -36.68 19.34 -13.47
N GLU A 163 -36.44 20.49 -12.83
CA GLU A 163 -36.22 20.59 -11.38
C GLU A 163 -37.42 20.09 -10.55
N ASN A 164 -38.62 20.10 -11.13
CA ASN A 164 -39.87 19.65 -10.50
C ASN A 164 -40.21 18.19 -10.81
N ASP A 165 -39.28 17.42 -11.39
CA ASP A 165 -39.50 16.00 -11.62
C ASP A 165 -39.76 15.26 -10.29
N PRO A 166 -40.91 14.57 -10.12
CA PRO A 166 -41.22 13.84 -8.88
C PRO A 166 -40.18 12.78 -8.48
N GLU A 167 -39.43 12.23 -9.44
CA GLU A 167 -38.37 11.26 -9.17
C GLU A 167 -37.14 11.90 -8.50
N ILE A 168 -36.91 13.21 -8.68
CA ILE A 168 -35.87 13.95 -7.95
C ILE A 168 -36.23 14.06 -6.46
N GLN A 169 -37.50 14.33 -6.15
CA GLN A 169 -37.96 14.35 -4.76
C GLN A 169 -37.87 12.96 -4.12
N SER A 170 -38.19 11.92 -4.89
CA SER A 170 -38.04 10.53 -4.47
C SER A 170 -36.58 10.15 -4.20
N LEU A 171 -35.64 10.65 -5.03
CA LEU A 171 -34.20 10.51 -4.80
C LEU A 171 -33.75 11.19 -3.52
N ARG A 172 -34.14 12.46 -3.31
CA ARG A 172 -33.80 13.20 -2.08
C ARG A 172 -34.27 12.45 -0.83
N GLN A 173 -35.52 11.98 -0.82
CA GLN A 173 -36.06 11.22 0.31
C GLN A 173 -35.26 9.93 0.53
N ARG A 174 -34.97 9.17 -0.53
CA ARG A 174 -34.18 7.93 -0.42
C ARG A 174 -32.79 8.18 0.15
N LEU A 175 -32.09 9.23 -0.30
CA LEU A 175 -30.77 9.57 0.22
C LEU A 175 -30.82 9.96 1.70
N MET A 176 -31.84 10.71 2.11
CA MET A 176 -32.06 11.07 3.52
C MET A 176 -32.36 9.85 4.40
N ASP A 177 -33.14 8.90 3.90
CA ASP A 177 -33.44 7.66 4.62
C ASP A 177 -32.17 6.80 4.78
N ARG A 178 -31.40 6.64 3.69
CA ARG A 178 -30.11 5.91 3.72
C ARG A 178 -29.08 6.54 4.64
N ALA A 179 -29.04 7.87 4.74
CA ALA A 179 -28.18 8.57 5.68
C ALA A 179 -28.52 8.21 7.12
N LYS A 180 -29.81 8.23 7.48
CA LYS A 180 -30.29 7.88 8.83
C LYS A 180 -30.12 6.40 9.18
N GLU A 181 -30.18 5.53 8.18
CA GLU A 181 -29.96 4.09 8.34
C GLU A 181 -28.48 3.71 8.43
N HIS A 182 -27.56 4.63 8.10
CA HIS A 182 -26.13 4.36 8.16
C HIS A 182 -25.73 3.91 9.57
N PRO A 183 -24.94 2.83 9.76
CA PRO A 183 -24.64 2.28 11.09
C PRO A 183 -23.99 3.28 12.05
N ARG A 184 -23.24 4.24 11.49
CA ARG A 184 -22.54 5.30 12.24
C ARG A 184 -23.38 6.56 12.44
N TRP A 185 -24.65 6.56 12.01
CA TRP A 185 -25.54 7.68 12.23
C TRP A 185 -25.84 7.84 13.72
N GLY A 186 -25.69 9.06 14.24
CA GLY A 186 -25.90 9.35 15.67
C GLY A 186 -24.71 9.02 16.58
N GLU A 187 -23.55 8.65 16.03
CA GLU A 187 -22.30 8.56 16.80
C GLU A 187 -22.02 9.88 17.54
N TYR A 188 -21.67 9.79 18.82
CA TYR A 188 -21.31 10.95 19.63
C TYR A 188 -19.92 11.45 19.26
N MET A 189 -19.81 12.73 18.92
CA MET A 189 -18.54 13.42 18.74
C MET A 189 -18.19 14.26 19.97
N PRO A 190 -16.91 14.34 20.38
CA PRO A 190 -16.50 15.19 21.49
C PRO A 190 -16.85 16.66 21.23
N THR A 191 -17.61 17.27 22.15
CA THR A 191 -17.98 18.69 22.05
C THR A 191 -16.76 19.61 22.03
N ALA A 192 -15.66 19.20 22.65
CA ALA A 192 -14.39 19.93 22.66
C ALA A 192 -13.76 20.09 21.26
N TRP A 193 -14.18 19.30 20.27
CA TRP A 193 -13.69 19.41 18.89
C TRP A 193 -14.37 20.52 18.10
N VAL A 194 -15.61 20.85 18.45
CA VAL A 194 -16.46 21.77 17.66
C VAL A 194 -15.84 23.16 17.51
N PRO A 195 -15.30 23.82 18.56
CA PRO A 195 -14.71 25.15 18.41
C PRO A 195 -13.54 25.17 17.43
N LEU A 196 -12.64 24.18 17.52
CA LEU A 196 -11.51 24.08 16.60
C LEU A 196 -11.98 23.78 15.17
N GLU A 197 -12.91 22.84 14.99
CA GLU A 197 -13.47 22.49 13.69
C GLU A 197 -14.09 23.71 12.98
N LEU A 198 -14.89 24.49 13.70
CA LEU A 198 -15.50 25.70 13.18
C LEU A 198 -14.45 26.77 12.83
N HIS A 199 -13.41 26.93 13.66
CA HIS A 199 -12.32 27.87 13.36
C HIS A 199 -11.55 27.46 12.09
N LEU A 200 -11.29 26.17 11.89
CA LEU A 200 -10.66 25.66 10.67
C LEU A 200 -11.53 25.93 9.44
N ALA A 201 -12.85 25.74 9.54
CA ALA A 201 -13.79 26.07 8.46
C ALA A 201 -13.74 27.57 8.10
N GLN A 202 -13.70 28.47 9.09
CA GLN A 202 -13.55 29.91 8.85
C GLN A 202 -12.24 30.27 8.14
N GLN A 203 -11.13 29.56 8.42
CA GLN A 203 -9.88 29.76 7.69
C GLN A 203 -10.00 29.29 6.24
N ALA A 204 -10.66 28.15 6.00
CA ALA A 204 -10.93 27.65 4.66
C ALA A 204 -11.76 28.66 3.83
N GLU A 205 -12.77 29.28 4.44
CA GLU A 205 -13.59 30.32 3.80
C GLU A 205 -12.80 31.58 3.43
N LYS A 206 -11.76 31.91 4.20
CA LYS A 206 -10.82 32.99 3.88
C LYS A 206 -9.84 32.63 2.76
N GLY A 207 -9.95 31.42 2.20
CA GLY A 207 -9.08 30.91 1.14
C GLY A 207 -7.78 30.26 1.64
N VAL A 208 -7.65 30.00 2.95
CA VAL A 208 -6.51 29.27 3.50
C VAL A 208 -6.72 27.77 3.29
N ASN A 209 -5.81 27.12 2.58
CA ASN A 209 -5.93 25.69 2.27
C ASN A 209 -5.05 24.79 3.12
N ILE A 210 -3.92 25.33 3.62
CA ILE A 210 -2.92 24.60 4.39
C ILE A 210 -2.61 25.39 5.67
N LEU A 211 -2.48 24.66 6.78
CA LEU A 211 -2.00 25.20 8.04
C LEU A 211 -0.87 24.33 8.58
N THR A 212 0.06 24.93 9.32
CA THR A 212 1.04 24.18 10.11
C THR A 212 0.40 23.64 11.39
N LYS A 213 0.98 22.58 11.96
CA LYS A 213 0.56 22.03 13.26
C LYS A 213 0.68 23.08 14.37
N GLU A 214 1.70 23.94 14.30
CA GLU A 214 1.89 25.07 15.22
C GLU A 214 0.75 26.09 15.14
N GLN A 215 0.29 26.45 13.94
CA GLN A 215 -0.87 27.32 13.75
C GLN A 215 -2.14 26.69 14.32
N ILE A 216 -2.34 25.39 14.11
CA ILE A 216 -3.49 24.66 14.67
C ILE A 216 -3.42 24.60 16.20
N GLN A 217 -2.24 24.39 16.78
CA GLN A 217 -2.02 24.43 18.23
C GLN A 217 -2.34 25.81 18.82
N MET A 218 -1.93 26.88 18.11
CA MET A 218 -2.28 28.25 18.48
C MET A 218 -3.80 28.45 18.48
N PHE A 219 -4.50 28.06 17.41
CA PHE A 219 -5.98 28.15 17.35
C PHE A 219 -6.65 27.32 18.45
N ASN A 220 -6.13 26.12 18.73
CA ASN A 220 -6.63 25.29 19.82
C ASN A 220 -6.47 25.97 21.20
N SER A 221 -5.37 26.68 21.44
CA SER A 221 -5.12 27.40 22.69
C SER A 221 -6.05 28.60 22.92
N GLN A 222 -6.64 29.15 21.85
CA GLN A 222 -7.60 30.27 21.93
C GLN A 222 -9.00 29.81 22.39
N ASN A 223 -9.24 28.51 22.49
CA ASN A 223 -10.52 27.95 22.92
C ASN A 223 -10.58 27.84 24.46
N GLU A 224 -10.80 28.97 25.15
CA GLU A 224 -10.69 29.14 26.63
C GLU A 224 -11.30 28.03 27.51
N SER A 225 -12.35 27.32 27.05
CA SER A 225 -13.06 26.28 27.84
C SER A 225 -12.92 24.85 27.28
N MET A 226 -12.27 24.66 26.13
CA MET A 226 -12.28 23.39 25.39
C MET A 226 -10.93 23.09 24.70
N VAL A 227 -9.81 23.51 25.30
CA VAL A 227 -8.46 23.28 24.76
C VAL A 227 -8.16 21.78 24.74
N LEU A 228 -7.75 21.26 23.57
CA LEU A 228 -7.29 19.88 23.42
C LEU A 228 -5.83 19.74 23.87
N THR A 229 -5.51 18.67 24.59
CA THR A 229 -4.11 18.26 24.80
C THR A 229 -3.47 17.84 23.48
N ASN A 230 -2.14 17.78 23.39
CA ASN A 230 -1.43 17.34 22.17
C ASN A 230 -1.92 15.97 21.66
N LYS A 231 -2.12 15.00 22.55
CA LYS A 231 -2.63 13.67 22.19
C LYS A 231 -4.07 13.73 21.66
N GLN A 232 -4.92 14.55 22.26
CA GLN A 232 -6.30 14.77 21.79
C GLN A 232 -6.33 15.51 20.45
N LEU A 233 -5.42 16.46 20.23
CA LEU A 233 -5.29 17.17 18.96
C LEU A 233 -4.87 16.22 17.82
N GLU A 234 -3.91 15.34 18.07
CA GLU A 234 -3.54 14.30 17.09
C GLU A 234 -4.70 13.34 16.81
N THR A 235 -5.45 12.97 17.85
CA THR A 235 -6.66 12.15 17.69
C THR A 235 -7.71 12.90 16.85
N PHE A 236 -7.94 14.19 17.12
CA PHE A 236 -8.82 15.06 16.34
C PHE A 236 -8.41 15.07 14.87
N LEU A 237 -7.13 15.34 14.56
CA LEU A 237 -6.65 15.38 13.18
C LEU A 237 -6.84 14.04 12.45
N LYS A 238 -6.52 12.92 13.12
CA LYS A 238 -6.71 11.57 12.57
C LYS A 238 -8.18 11.27 12.29
N VAL A 239 -9.08 11.64 13.20
CA VAL A 239 -10.52 11.42 13.02
C VAL A 239 -11.08 12.31 11.91
N GLN A 240 -10.75 13.61 11.89
CA GLN A 240 -11.19 14.53 10.84
C GLN A 240 -10.66 14.13 9.45
N HIS A 241 -9.42 13.60 9.40
CA HIS A 241 -8.88 12.98 8.19
C HIS A 241 -9.73 11.79 7.72
N SER A 242 -10.07 10.89 8.64
CA SER A 242 -10.89 9.71 8.34
C SER A 242 -12.34 10.04 7.93
N LEU A 243 -12.84 11.21 8.32
CA LEU A 243 -14.14 11.75 7.88
C LEU A 243 -14.06 12.41 6.50
N GLY A 244 -12.85 12.58 5.94
CA GLY A 244 -12.63 13.29 4.68
C GLY A 244 -12.81 14.81 4.78
N LYS A 245 -12.83 15.38 5.99
CA LYS A 245 -12.99 16.82 6.22
C LYS A 245 -11.69 17.60 6.04
N LEU A 246 -10.55 16.97 6.29
CA LEU A 246 -9.20 17.50 6.05
C LEU A 246 -8.24 16.38 5.66
N LEU A 247 -7.00 16.70 5.30
CA LEU A 247 -5.95 15.72 5.06
C LEU A 247 -4.79 15.93 6.03
N TYR A 248 -4.50 14.89 6.81
CA TYR A 248 -3.40 14.83 7.76
C TYR A 248 -2.64 13.53 7.61
N PHE A 249 -1.34 13.62 7.33
CA PHE A 249 -0.47 12.46 7.17
C PHE A 249 0.49 12.39 8.36
N ASP A 250 0.28 11.42 9.25
CA ASP A 250 1.14 11.22 10.44
C ASP A 250 2.45 10.51 10.06
N ILE A 251 3.27 11.17 9.25
CA ILE A 251 4.54 10.68 8.70
C ILE A 251 5.57 11.79 8.84
N ALA A 252 6.83 11.43 9.14
CA ALA A 252 7.87 12.37 9.54
C ALA A 252 7.95 13.65 8.70
N ASN A 253 7.93 13.54 7.36
CA ASN A 253 8.09 14.72 6.48
C ASN A 253 6.78 15.48 6.20
N LEU A 254 5.62 14.89 6.52
CA LEU A 254 4.31 15.48 6.21
C LEU A 254 3.53 15.94 7.45
N ARG A 255 3.90 15.48 8.65
CA ARG A 255 3.12 15.67 9.88
C ARG A 255 3.01 17.10 10.39
N ASP A 256 3.85 18.00 9.87
CA ASP A 256 3.90 19.39 10.32
C ASP A 256 2.88 20.26 9.58
N PHE A 257 2.27 19.76 8.51
CA PHE A 257 1.26 20.48 7.73
C PHE A 257 -0.04 19.69 7.65
N VAL A 258 -1.14 20.43 7.57
CA VAL A 258 -2.51 19.89 7.43
C VAL A 258 -3.18 20.62 6.27
N ILE A 259 -3.68 19.85 5.30
CA ILE A 259 -4.52 20.40 4.23
C ILE A 259 -5.94 20.46 4.78
N ILE A 260 -6.40 21.65 5.18
CA ILE A 260 -7.72 21.83 5.80
C ILE A 260 -8.86 21.86 4.78
N THR A 261 -8.54 22.02 3.49
CA THR A 261 -9.51 22.02 2.39
C THR A 261 -9.20 20.87 1.44
N PRO A 262 -9.88 19.71 1.52
CA PRO A 262 -9.61 18.57 0.63
C PRO A 262 -9.74 18.89 -0.87
N ALA A 263 -10.63 19.82 -1.24
CA ALA A 263 -10.77 20.30 -2.62
C ALA A 263 -9.48 20.92 -3.19
N TYR A 264 -8.61 21.47 -2.34
CA TYR A 264 -7.30 21.98 -2.74
C TYR A 264 -6.42 20.88 -3.36
N LEU A 265 -6.45 19.66 -2.81
CA LEU A 265 -5.72 18.54 -3.39
C LEU A 265 -6.26 18.16 -4.77
N VAL A 266 -7.57 18.33 -5.02
CA VAL A 266 -8.15 18.12 -6.37
C VAL A 266 -7.53 19.08 -7.38
N GLU A 267 -7.31 20.34 -7.01
CA GLU A 267 -6.67 21.33 -7.89
C GLU A 267 -5.21 20.99 -8.18
N VAL A 268 -4.48 20.58 -7.14
CA VAL A 268 -3.11 20.07 -7.27
C VAL A 268 -3.08 18.89 -8.24
N LEU A 269 -3.95 17.90 -8.06
CA LEU A 269 -3.98 16.72 -8.91
C LEU A 269 -4.33 17.08 -10.36
N ARG A 270 -5.30 17.97 -10.59
CA ARG A 270 -5.68 18.47 -11.92
C ARG A 270 -4.52 19.16 -12.65
N SER A 271 -3.53 19.70 -11.93
CA SER A 271 -2.36 20.33 -12.55
C SER A 271 -1.41 19.35 -13.24
N ILE A 272 -1.43 18.07 -12.85
CA ILE A 272 -0.51 17.01 -13.33
C ILE A 272 -1.28 15.87 -14.01
N VAL A 273 -2.35 15.40 -13.38
CA VAL A 273 -3.17 14.26 -13.81
C VAL A 273 -4.51 14.79 -14.30
N THR A 274 -4.62 15.01 -15.61
CA THR A 274 -5.85 15.54 -16.23
C THR A 274 -5.94 15.16 -17.70
N GLU A 275 -7.15 15.21 -18.25
CA GLU A 275 -7.36 14.93 -19.67
C GLU A 275 -6.73 16.01 -20.57
N LYS A 276 -6.35 15.60 -21.78
CA LYS A 276 -5.79 16.49 -22.81
C LYS A 276 -6.63 17.74 -23.08
N GLN A 277 -7.96 17.66 -22.97
CA GLN A 277 -8.86 18.80 -23.22
C GLN A 277 -8.77 19.89 -22.15
N PHE A 278 -8.40 19.54 -20.93
CA PHE A 278 -8.19 20.46 -19.81
C PHE A 278 -6.71 20.85 -19.65
N TRP A 279 -5.83 20.28 -20.46
CA TRP A 279 -4.40 20.57 -20.43
C TRP A 279 -4.12 22.00 -20.97
N PRO A 280 -3.17 22.74 -20.37
CA PRO A 280 -2.81 24.07 -20.83
C PRO A 280 -2.40 24.13 -22.30
N LYS A 281 -2.80 25.20 -23.00
CA LYS A 281 -2.43 25.45 -24.39
C LYS A 281 -1.02 26.04 -24.47
N GLY A 282 -0.24 25.63 -25.46
CA GLY A 282 1.10 26.17 -25.74
C GLY A 282 2.10 25.07 -26.08
N LYS A 283 3.13 25.39 -26.88
CA LYS A 283 4.11 24.39 -27.35
C LYS A 283 4.86 23.72 -26.20
N GLN A 284 5.23 24.48 -25.18
CA GLN A 284 5.94 23.98 -23.99
C GLN A 284 5.09 22.99 -23.21
N PHE A 285 3.86 23.36 -22.83
CA PHE A 285 2.93 22.47 -22.15
C PHE A 285 2.60 21.21 -22.97
N GLN A 286 2.43 21.35 -24.28
CA GLN A 286 2.20 20.21 -25.17
C GLN A 286 3.39 19.25 -25.18
N SER A 287 4.63 19.76 -25.12
CA SER A 287 5.85 18.95 -25.01
C SER A 287 5.91 18.17 -23.70
N ILE A 288 5.56 18.82 -22.57
CA ILE A 288 5.49 18.17 -21.26
C ILE A 288 4.47 17.03 -21.29
N PHE A 289 3.25 17.30 -21.76
CA PHE A 289 2.19 16.29 -21.85
C PHE A 289 2.58 15.09 -22.72
N GLN A 290 3.15 15.34 -23.92
CA GLN A 290 3.61 14.28 -24.80
C GLN A 290 4.74 13.44 -24.19
N THR A 291 5.60 14.06 -23.38
CA THR A 291 6.67 13.37 -22.66
C THR A 291 6.08 12.44 -21.61
N MET A 292 5.18 12.94 -20.75
CA MET A 292 4.45 12.11 -19.78
C MET A 292 3.71 10.95 -20.46
N GLN A 293 3.02 11.20 -21.57
CA GLN A 293 2.31 10.15 -22.31
C GLN A 293 3.21 9.02 -22.84
N LYS A 294 4.44 9.38 -23.26
CA LYS A 294 5.39 8.43 -23.88
C LYS A 294 6.29 7.71 -22.87
N THR A 295 6.68 8.39 -21.80
CA THR A 295 7.72 7.90 -20.87
C THR A 295 7.30 7.96 -19.41
N GLY A 296 6.21 8.64 -19.08
CA GLY A 296 5.80 8.98 -17.72
C GLY A 296 6.62 10.11 -17.10
N ALA A 297 7.68 10.58 -17.75
CA ALA A 297 8.63 11.50 -17.12
C ALA A 297 8.06 12.91 -16.93
N LEU A 298 8.31 13.49 -15.76
CA LEU A 298 7.99 14.86 -15.38
C LEU A 298 9.13 15.41 -14.51
N SER A 299 9.81 16.46 -14.95
CA SER A 299 10.91 17.06 -14.17
C SER A 299 10.40 18.08 -13.14
N ARG A 300 11.25 18.42 -12.15
CA ARG A 300 10.96 19.53 -11.22
C ARG A 300 10.72 20.85 -11.96
N ASP A 301 11.48 21.11 -13.02
CA ASP A 301 11.30 22.29 -13.88
C ASP A 301 9.95 22.27 -14.59
N ASP A 302 9.51 21.09 -15.08
CA ASP A 302 8.18 20.95 -15.69
C ASP A 302 7.07 21.24 -14.68
N ILE A 303 7.22 20.80 -13.42
CA ILE A 303 6.29 21.12 -12.33
C ILE A 303 6.26 22.64 -12.08
N ASP A 304 7.41 23.30 -12.04
CA ASP A 304 7.48 24.76 -11.90
C ASP A 304 6.78 25.49 -13.05
N ILE A 305 7.01 25.04 -14.29
CA ILE A 305 6.34 25.59 -15.47
C ILE A 305 4.81 25.43 -15.35
N LEU A 306 4.35 24.25 -14.90
CA LEU A 306 2.92 23.99 -14.72
C LEU A 306 2.32 24.85 -13.60
N TRP A 307 2.99 24.97 -12.46
CA TRP A 307 2.49 25.68 -11.29
C TRP A 307 2.65 27.21 -11.35
N ASN A 308 3.48 27.73 -12.25
CA ASN A 308 3.58 29.18 -12.51
C ASN A 308 2.37 29.77 -13.24
N GLN A 309 1.44 28.95 -13.72
CA GLN A 309 0.17 29.42 -14.25
C GLN A 309 -0.67 30.08 -13.15
N ASP A 310 -1.40 31.15 -13.48
CA ASP A 310 -2.17 31.92 -12.49
C ASP A 310 -3.15 31.05 -11.68
N ILE A 311 -3.75 30.04 -12.32
CA ILE A 311 -4.68 29.09 -11.68
C ILE A 311 -4.02 28.18 -10.63
N PHE A 312 -2.70 27.96 -10.70
CA PHE A 312 -1.95 27.05 -9.83
C PHE A 312 -0.90 27.76 -8.97
N ARG A 313 -0.73 29.08 -9.15
CA ARG A 313 0.32 29.87 -8.50
C ARG A 313 0.32 29.78 -6.98
N HIS A 314 -0.87 29.62 -6.40
CA HIS A 314 -1.09 29.46 -4.98
C HIS A 314 -0.53 28.12 -4.41
N ILE A 315 -0.17 27.15 -5.26
CA ILE A 315 0.49 25.89 -4.88
C ILE A 315 1.99 26.10 -4.62
N LEU A 316 2.63 27.06 -5.31
CA LEU A 316 4.07 27.29 -5.25
C LEU A 316 4.58 27.58 -3.83
N SER A 317 3.76 28.24 -2.99
CA SER A 317 4.09 28.52 -1.59
C SER A 317 4.36 27.28 -0.74
N TYR A 318 3.82 26.13 -1.14
CA TYR A 318 3.97 24.84 -0.45
C TYR A 318 4.54 23.77 -1.38
N LYS A 319 5.32 24.16 -2.39
CA LYS A 319 5.79 23.29 -3.48
C LYS A 319 6.37 21.97 -2.98
N ASP A 320 7.37 22.01 -2.09
CA ASP A 320 8.05 20.80 -1.63
C ASP A 320 7.13 19.89 -0.82
N PHE A 321 6.36 20.44 0.11
CA PHE A 321 5.33 19.71 0.85
C PHE A 321 4.34 19.02 -0.10
N ILE A 322 3.88 19.70 -1.13
CA ILE A 322 2.92 19.14 -2.09
C ILE A 322 3.55 18.05 -2.98
N ILE A 323 4.80 18.22 -3.39
CA ILE A 323 5.53 17.16 -4.09
C ILE A 323 5.65 15.92 -3.20
N GLU A 324 5.96 16.09 -1.91
CA GLU A 324 6.02 14.99 -0.96
C GLU A 324 4.66 14.31 -0.74
N VAL A 325 3.57 15.09 -0.66
CA VAL A 325 2.20 14.54 -0.63
C VAL A 325 1.94 13.70 -1.89
N LEU A 326 2.26 14.21 -3.08
CA LEU A 326 2.04 13.47 -4.32
C LEU A 326 2.89 12.20 -4.42
N VAL A 327 4.10 12.19 -3.85
CA VAL A 327 4.94 10.99 -3.75
C VAL A 327 4.38 10.01 -2.74
N HIS A 328 3.93 10.49 -1.58
CA HIS A 328 3.29 9.65 -0.57
C HIS A 328 2.03 8.95 -1.10
N LEU A 329 1.26 9.65 -1.94
CA LEU A 329 0.06 9.15 -2.60
C LEU A 329 0.34 8.28 -3.85
N ASP A 330 1.61 8.00 -4.17
CA ASP A 330 2.07 7.26 -5.35
C ASP A 330 1.60 7.86 -6.70
N ILE A 331 1.30 9.16 -6.72
CA ILE A 331 0.98 9.91 -7.96
C ILE A 331 2.28 10.23 -8.71
N LEU A 332 3.29 10.67 -7.96
CA LEU A 332 4.66 10.86 -8.44
C LEU A 332 5.56 9.77 -7.88
N VAL A 333 6.54 9.35 -8.68
CA VAL A 333 7.60 8.45 -8.22
C VAL A 333 8.94 9.07 -8.55
N ALA A 334 9.82 9.16 -7.56
CA ALA A 334 11.20 9.57 -7.81
C ALA A 334 11.85 8.59 -8.80
N GLU A 335 12.28 9.10 -9.94
CA GLU A 335 13.03 8.27 -10.89
C GLU A 335 14.43 8.06 -10.33
N ARG A 336 14.71 6.85 -9.85
CA ARG A 336 16.05 6.45 -9.43
C ARG A 336 16.78 5.78 -10.59
N ARG A 337 18.04 6.17 -10.85
CA ARG A 337 18.92 5.38 -11.71
C ARG A 337 19.37 4.13 -10.97
N ALA A 338 19.65 3.06 -11.71
CA ALA A 338 20.19 1.81 -11.15
C ALA A 338 21.47 2.02 -10.33
N THR A 339 22.20 3.12 -10.57
CA THR A 339 23.48 3.47 -9.95
C THR A 339 23.42 4.66 -9.00
N GLU A 340 22.24 5.26 -8.76
CA GLU A 340 22.14 6.45 -7.89
C GLU A 340 22.22 6.06 -6.42
N ASP A 341 23.13 6.70 -5.68
CA ASP A 341 23.28 6.56 -4.25
C ASP A 341 22.02 7.14 -3.54
N LEU A 342 21.53 6.42 -2.53
CA LEU A 342 20.40 6.82 -1.70
C LEU A 342 20.65 8.09 -0.90
N SER A 343 21.92 8.52 -0.78
CA SER A 343 22.30 9.79 -0.17
C SER A 343 21.75 11.01 -0.91
N THR A 344 21.30 10.84 -2.16
CA THR A 344 20.67 11.92 -2.91
C THR A 344 19.39 12.32 -2.18
N SER A 345 19.39 13.50 -1.58
CA SER A 345 18.25 14.01 -0.83
C SER A 345 17.00 13.97 -1.71
N PHE A 346 15.82 13.72 -1.14
CA PHE A 346 14.58 13.80 -1.92
C PHE A 346 14.43 15.16 -2.62
N HIS A 347 14.95 16.23 -2.00
CA HIS A 347 14.99 17.58 -2.57
C HIS A 347 15.90 17.70 -3.82
N GLU A 348 16.85 16.77 -3.99
CA GLU A 348 17.78 16.71 -5.13
C GLU A 348 17.21 15.87 -6.30
N VAL A 349 16.10 15.15 -6.11
CA VAL A 349 15.43 14.40 -7.18
C VAL A 349 14.92 15.35 -8.25
N SER A 350 15.56 15.38 -9.42
CA SER A 350 15.19 16.29 -10.51
C SER A 350 14.07 15.76 -11.43
N LYS A 351 13.77 14.46 -11.37
CA LYS A 351 12.83 13.78 -12.29
C LYS A 351 11.92 12.81 -11.57
N PHE A 352 10.65 12.86 -11.95
CA PHE A 352 9.60 11.98 -11.49
C PHE A 352 9.00 11.18 -12.64
N ILE A 353 8.33 10.09 -12.29
CA ILE A 353 7.45 9.33 -13.16
C ILE A 353 6.02 9.53 -12.69
N VAL A 354 5.10 9.73 -13.62
CA VAL A 354 3.64 9.76 -13.40
C VAL A 354 3.02 8.55 -14.10
N PRO A 355 2.93 7.37 -13.44
CA PRO A 355 2.54 6.13 -14.10
C PRO A 355 1.15 6.17 -14.76
N SER A 356 0.20 6.88 -14.14
CA SER A 356 -1.18 7.02 -14.65
C SER A 356 -1.26 7.76 -15.99
N MET A 357 -0.29 8.64 -16.30
CA MET A 357 -0.28 9.43 -17.54
C MET A 357 0.31 8.68 -18.73
N ILE A 358 0.86 7.47 -18.52
CA ILE A 358 1.48 6.67 -19.58
C ILE A 358 0.39 6.04 -20.44
N THR A 359 0.29 6.50 -21.69
CA THR A 359 -0.69 6.00 -22.68
C THR A 359 -0.03 5.19 -23.78
N LYS A 360 1.30 5.07 -23.75
CA LYS A 360 2.09 4.29 -24.71
C LYS A 360 1.70 2.79 -24.66
N PRO A 361 1.15 2.23 -25.75
CA PRO A 361 0.73 0.83 -25.77
C PRO A 361 1.94 -0.11 -25.74
N ASN A 362 1.79 -1.25 -25.07
CA ASN A 362 2.77 -2.32 -25.07
C ASN A 362 2.80 -3.05 -26.43
N ASN A 363 3.74 -2.66 -27.27
CA ASN A 363 4.03 -3.30 -28.55
C ASN A 363 5.34 -4.11 -28.54
N THR A 364 5.89 -4.39 -27.36
CA THR A 364 7.19 -5.07 -27.28
C THR A 364 7.07 -6.58 -27.47
N LYS A 365 8.14 -7.19 -28.01
CA LYS A 365 8.30 -8.66 -28.08
C LYS A 365 9.22 -9.18 -26.97
N TYR A 366 9.59 -8.33 -26.02
CA TYR A 366 10.57 -8.63 -24.97
C TYR A 366 10.16 -9.86 -24.16
N LEU A 367 8.99 -9.88 -23.53
CA LEU A 367 8.52 -11.06 -22.78
C LEU A 367 8.39 -12.29 -23.69
N LYS A 368 7.84 -12.13 -24.90
CA LYS A 368 7.69 -13.22 -25.88
C LYS A 368 9.02 -13.91 -26.24
N LYS A 369 10.14 -13.18 -26.20
CA LYS A 369 11.48 -13.77 -26.41
C LYS A 369 11.79 -14.77 -25.29
N PHE A 370 11.66 -14.34 -24.04
CA PHE A 370 12.03 -15.13 -22.86
C PHE A 370 11.03 -16.25 -22.54
N CYS A 371 9.77 -16.07 -22.92
CA CYS A 371 8.78 -17.15 -22.92
C CYS A 371 9.22 -18.31 -23.82
N LYS A 372 9.80 -18.02 -25.00
CA LYS A 372 10.26 -19.04 -25.95
C LYS A 372 11.57 -19.70 -25.54
N THR A 373 12.50 -18.94 -24.97
CA THR A 373 13.80 -19.47 -24.52
C THR A 373 13.72 -20.16 -23.16
N GLY A 374 12.60 -20.01 -22.44
CA GLY A 374 12.38 -20.67 -21.15
C GLY A 374 13.24 -20.12 -20.01
N THR A 375 13.60 -18.84 -20.05
CA THR A 375 14.57 -18.23 -19.12
C THR A 375 13.94 -17.45 -17.97
N SER A 376 12.63 -17.66 -17.75
CA SER A 376 11.87 -16.94 -16.74
C SER A 376 11.00 -17.86 -15.91
N ILE A 377 10.77 -17.48 -14.67
CA ILE A 377 9.76 -18.04 -13.77
C ILE A 377 8.66 -17.00 -13.56
N LEU A 378 7.41 -17.46 -13.35
CA LEU A 378 6.27 -16.57 -13.18
C LEU A 378 5.60 -16.73 -11.82
N LEU A 379 5.13 -15.61 -11.31
CA LEU A 379 4.24 -15.48 -10.16
C LEU A 379 3.07 -14.59 -10.57
N SER A 380 1.92 -14.75 -9.94
CA SER A 380 0.73 -13.94 -10.17
C SER A 380 0.07 -13.58 -8.85
N TYR A 381 -0.28 -12.30 -8.69
CA TYR A 381 -1.21 -11.85 -7.67
C TYR A 381 -2.58 -11.70 -8.32
N LYS A 382 -3.46 -12.66 -8.05
CA LYS A 382 -4.81 -12.72 -8.61
C LYS A 382 -5.80 -12.11 -7.65
N PHE A 383 -6.47 -11.04 -8.05
CA PHE A 383 -7.49 -10.40 -7.23
C PHE A 383 -8.71 -11.31 -7.03
N THR A 384 -9.26 -11.31 -5.82
CA THR A 384 -10.48 -12.06 -5.45
C THR A 384 -11.66 -11.57 -6.27
N GLU A 385 -11.74 -10.25 -6.48
CA GLU A 385 -12.72 -9.62 -7.35
C GLU A 385 -12.35 -9.69 -8.83
N LYS A 386 -13.36 -9.65 -9.70
CA LYS A 386 -13.18 -9.75 -11.16
C LYS A 386 -12.51 -8.52 -11.78
N VAL A 387 -12.50 -7.38 -11.08
CA VAL A 387 -11.93 -6.12 -11.57
C VAL A 387 -10.97 -5.58 -10.53
N ILE A 388 -9.74 -5.30 -10.96
CA ILE A 388 -8.73 -4.65 -10.12
C ILE A 388 -9.12 -3.18 -9.92
N PRO A 389 -8.96 -2.63 -8.70
CA PRO A 389 -9.19 -1.20 -8.47
C PRO A 389 -8.40 -0.35 -9.46
N PRO A 390 -8.98 0.67 -10.08
CA PRO A 390 -8.35 1.37 -11.19
C PRO A 390 -7.02 2.03 -10.86
N ALA A 391 -6.90 2.56 -9.64
CA ALA A 391 -5.66 3.15 -9.15
C ALA A 391 -4.57 2.11 -8.85
N PHE A 392 -4.95 0.88 -8.50
CA PHE A 392 -4.03 -0.14 -8.01
C PHE A 392 -2.91 -0.46 -9.01
N PRO A 393 -3.19 -0.76 -10.30
CA PRO A 393 -2.14 -1.05 -11.27
C PRO A 393 -1.08 0.04 -11.38
N TYR A 394 -1.52 1.31 -11.35
CA TYR A 394 -0.62 2.44 -11.45
C TYR A 394 0.23 2.62 -10.19
N ARG A 395 -0.35 2.43 -9.00
CA ARG A 395 0.40 2.47 -7.73
C ARG A 395 1.35 1.29 -7.56
N PHE A 396 0.98 0.14 -8.10
CA PHE A 396 1.85 -1.01 -8.11
C PHE A 396 3.02 -0.80 -9.05
N ILE A 397 2.79 -0.31 -10.27
CA ILE A 397 3.86 0.11 -11.19
C ILE A 397 4.71 1.19 -10.52
N ALA A 398 4.10 2.16 -9.83
CA ALA A 398 4.79 3.20 -9.10
C ALA A 398 5.78 2.63 -8.06
N SER A 399 5.28 1.74 -7.20
CA SER A 399 6.08 1.05 -6.18
C SER A 399 7.19 0.21 -6.81
N PHE A 400 6.90 -0.43 -7.94
CA PHE A 400 7.84 -1.29 -8.65
C PHE A 400 9.01 -0.51 -9.26
N VAL A 401 8.74 0.64 -9.88
CA VAL A 401 9.80 1.50 -10.46
C VAL A 401 10.54 2.34 -9.43
N ASP A 402 9.97 2.52 -8.22
CA ASP A 402 10.67 3.10 -7.06
C ASP A 402 11.76 2.14 -6.53
N MET A 403 11.53 0.83 -6.64
CA MET A 403 12.49 -0.18 -6.17
C MET A 403 13.69 -0.33 -7.10
N TRP A 404 13.45 -0.42 -8.41
CA TRP A 404 14.46 -0.77 -9.40
C TRP A 404 14.42 0.12 -10.64
N GLY A 405 15.60 0.31 -11.26
CA GLY A 405 15.74 1.16 -12.44
C GLY A 405 15.00 0.57 -13.65
N VAL A 406 14.22 1.40 -14.34
CA VAL A 406 13.50 0.98 -15.56
C VAL A 406 14.48 0.57 -16.65
N LYS A 407 14.30 -0.63 -17.21
CA LYS A 407 15.18 -1.20 -18.24
C LYS A 407 15.14 -0.37 -19.53
N ASN A 408 16.32 -0.11 -20.07
CA ASN A 408 16.48 0.38 -21.44
C ASN A 408 16.86 -0.79 -22.36
N TYR A 409 16.03 -1.05 -23.36
CA TYR A 409 16.23 -2.14 -24.30
C TYR A 409 16.43 -1.60 -25.72
N LYS A 410 17.30 -2.23 -26.53
CA LYS A 410 17.54 -1.98 -27.98
C LYS A 410 17.20 -0.56 -28.49
N ASN A 411 18.21 0.25 -28.79
CA ASN A 411 18.09 1.67 -29.15
C ASN A 411 17.57 2.54 -27.99
N LYS A 412 17.95 2.21 -26.74
CA LYS A 412 17.55 2.94 -25.53
C LYS A 412 16.02 3.10 -25.39
N LYS A 413 15.24 2.13 -25.89
CA LYS A 413 13.80 2.10 -25.70
C LYS A 413 13.51 1.76 -24.24
N ARG A 414 13.01 2.75 -23.51
CA ARG A 414 12.52 2.58 -22.14
C ARG A 414 11.37 1.56 -22.10
N MET A 415 11.53 0.55 -21.25
CA MET A 415 10.61 -0.57 -21.08
C MET A 415 9.52 -0.27 -20.04
N LEU A 416 8.90 0.89 -20.21
CA LEU A 416 7.74 1.33 -19.44
C LEU A 416 6.60 1.65 -20.42
N PHE A 417 5.46 1.05 -20.16
CA PHE A 417 4.23 1.09 -20.94
C PHE A 417 3.04 1.15 -19.98
N SER A 418 1.84 1.40 -20.50
CA SER A 418 0.64 1.46 -19.67
C SER A 418 0.41 0.17 -18.85
N ASP A 419 0.58 -1.01 -19.46
CA ASP A 419 0.29 -2.32 -18.87
C ASP A 419 1.52 -3.16 -18.51
N LEU A 420 2.73 -2.68 -18.87
CA LEU A 420 3.98 -3.41 -18.69
C LEU A 420 5.08 -2.47 -18.20
N ALA A 421 5.73 -2.87 -17.11
CA ALA A 421 7.00 -2.29 -16.67
C ALA A 421 8.06 -3.39 -16.61
N VAL A 422 9.27 -3.08 -17.07
CA VAL A 422 10.45 -3.95 -16.91
C VAL A 422 11.54 -3.15 -16.24
N VAL A 423 12.12 -3.72 -15.19
CA VAL A 423 13.21 -3.14 -14.41
C VAL A 423 14.40 -4.09 -14.37
N GLU A 424 15.56 -3.52 -14.11
CA GLU A 424 16.82 -4.23 -13.94
C GLU A 424 17.10 -4.39 -12.43
N VAL A 425 17.22 -5.64 -11.97
CA VAL A 425 17.57 -5.94 -10.58
C VAL A 425 19.08 -5.97 -10.41
N ASP A 426 19.77 -6.65 -11.34
CA ASP A 426 21.21 -6.68 -11.50
C ASP A 426 21.57 -6.90 -12.99
N ASP A 427 22.85 -7.08 -13.30
CA ASP A 427 23.36 -7.24 -14.67
C ASP A 427 22.82 -8.48 -15.41
N LYS A 428 22.28 -9.48 -14.70
CA LYS A 428 21.80 -10.75 -15.25
C LYS A 428 20.29 -10.96 -15.07
N HIS A 429 19.66 -10.24 -14.16
CA HIS A 429 18.26 -10.42 -13.76
C HIS A 429 17.42 -9.19 -14.08
N ASP A 430 16.41 -9.41 -14.91
CA ASP A 430 15.35 -8.43 -15.17
C ASP A 430 14.05 -8.91 -14.49
N VAL A 431 13.25 -7.99 -13.97
CA VAL A 431 11.88 -8.28 -13.51
C VAL A 431 10.90 -7.53 -14.38
N ALA A 432 9.85 -8.21 -14.79
CA ALA A 432 8.76 -7.62 -15.54
C ALA A 432 7.43 -7.81 -14.81
N VAL A 433 6.66 -6.74 -14.75
CA VAL A 433 5.30 -6.72 -14.19
C VAL A 433 4.34 -6.40 -15.31
N GLN A 434 3.32 -7.25 -15.49
CA GLN A 434 2.23 -7.03 -16.42
C GLN A 434 0.87 -7.17 -15.73
N VAL A 435 -0.04 -6.25 -16.01
CA VAL A 435 -1.43 -6.35 -15.54
C VAL A 435 -2.26 -7.05 -16.62
N ILE A 436 -2.84 -8.20 -16.30
CA ILE A 436 -3.62 -9.03 -17.21
C ILE A 436 -4.93 -9.42 -16.53
N GLU A 437 -6.06 -8.93 -17.04
CA GLU A 437 -7.38 -9.17 -16.44
C GLU A 437 -7.40 -8.78 -14.95
N ASN A 438 -7.72 -9.73 -14.05
CA ASN A 438 -7.69 -9.54 -12.61
C ASN A 438 -6.37 -9.99 -11.96
N ARG A 439 -5.28 -10.07 -12.73
CA ARG A 439 -3.96 -10.50 -12.24
C ARG A 439 -2.89 -9.45 -12.46
N VAL A 440 -1.96 -9.41 -11.51
CA VAL A 440 -0.65 -8.79 -11.67
C VAL A 440 0.35 -9.93 -11.83
N VAL A 441 0.86 -10.08 -13.04
CA VAL A 441 1.79 -11.15 -13.41
C VAL A 441 3.21 -10.63 -13.31
N VAL A 442 4.02 -11.30 -12.50
CA VAL A 442 5.45 -11.03 -12.31
C VAL A 442 6.24 -12.10 -13.06
N SER A 443 7.17 -11.67 -13.90
CA SER A 443 8.15 -12.53 -14.56
C SER A 443 9.54 -12.16 -14.09
N LEU A 444 10.22 -13.06 -13.39
CA LEU A 444 11.65 -12.93 -13.08
C LEU A 444 12.43 -13.65 -14.19
N ILE A 445 13.34 -12.92 -14.83
CA ILE A 445 14.01 -13.31 -16.06
C ILE A 445 15.51 -13.30 -15.82
N HIS A 446 16.18 -14.40 -16.14
CA HIS A 446 17.63 -14.44 -16.25
C HIS A 446 18.05 -14.28 -17.73
N ALA A 447 19.20 -13.63 -17.97
CA ALA A 447 19.74 -13.37 -19.30
C ALA A 447 19.88 -14.63 -20.16
N ASP A 448 20.40 -15.71 -19.57
CA ASP A 448 20.68 -16.99 -20.25
C ASP A 448 19.67 -18.12 -20.01
N LYS A 449 19.42 -18.52 -18.74
CA LYS A 449 18.66 -19.73 -18.37
C LYS A 449 17.94 -19.54 -17.03
N LYS A 450 16.72 -20.09 -16.89
CA LYS A 450 15.93 -19.94 -15.65
C LYS A 450 16.55 -20.67 -14.46
N GLU A 451 17.35 -21.70 -14.71
CA GLU A 451 18.05 -22.49 -13.69
C GLU A 451 19.16 -21.69 -13.00
N HIS A 452 19.59 -20.56 -13.60
CA HIS A 452 20.58 -19.65 -13.02
C HIS A 452 19.93 -18.54 -12.17
N ILE A 453 18.60 -18.51 -12.08
CA ILE A 453 17.92 -17.55 -11.21
C ILE A 453 18.32 -17.84 -9.76
N VAL A 454 18.92 -16.84 -9.11
CA VAL A 454 19.38 -16.97 -7.73
C VAL A 454 18.16 -17.05 -6.80
N PRO A 455 18.07 -18.06 -5.92
CA PRO A 455 16.94 -18.20 -4.99
C PRO A 455 16.70 -16.95 -4.15
N THR A 456 17.75 -16.32 -3.63
CA THR A 456 17.64 -15.12 -2.80
C THR A 456 17.07 -13.92 -3.54
N ILE A 457 17.35 -13.77 -4.85
CA ILE A 457 16.71 -12.74 -5.69
C ILE A 457 15.24 -13.05 -5.86
N ALA A 458 14.88 -14.29 -6.20
CA ALA A 458 13.49 -14.67 -6.41
C ALA A 458 12.64 -14.44 -5.16
N THR A 459 13.10 -14.93 -4.00
CA THR A 459 12.43 -14.69 -2.72
C THR A 459 12.37 -13.19 -2.38
N SER A 460 13.47 -12.45 -2.51
CA SER A 460 13.51 -11.02 -2.18
C SER A 460 12.58 -10.19 -3.06
N VAL A 461 12.52 -10.47 -4.38
CA VAL A 461 11.58 -9.83 -5.30
C VAL A 461 10.14 -10.11 -4.88
N GLN A 462 9.80 -11.37 -4.58
CA GLN A 462 8.45 -11.73 -4.13
C GLN A 462 8.10 -11.03 -2.81
N GLU A 463 9.00 -10.99 -1.83
CA GLU A 463 8.79 -10.33 -0.54
C GLU A 463 8.60 -8.82 -0.70
N CYS A 464 9.46 -8.15 -1.50
CA CYS A 464 9.36 -6.71 -1.77
C CYS A 464 8.05 -6.35 -2.48
N LEU A 465 7.67 -7.11 -3.51
CA LEU A 465 6.43 -6.87 -4.25
C LEU A 465 5.22 -7.13 -3.37
N THR A 466 5.22 -8.20 -2.58
CA THR A 466 4.11 -8.51 -1.67
C THR A 466 3.97 -7.43 -0.59
N ALA A 467 5.07 -6.92 -0.03
CA ALA A 467 5.04 -5.80 0.91
C ALA A 467 4.48 -4.52 0.26
N ALA A 468 4.81 -4.25 -1.02
CA ALA A 468 4.23 -3.11 -1.73
C ALA A 468 2.72 -3.28 -1.98
N ILE A 469 2.26 -4.47 -2.36
CA ILE A 469 0.83 -4.73 -2.52
C ILE A 469 0.12 -4.61 -1.17
N HIS A 470 0.73 -5.09 -0.08
CA HIS A 470 0.20 -4.93 1.26
C HIS A 470 0.05 -3.44 1.62
N ARG A 471 1.08 -2.63 1.44
CA ARG A 471 1.04 -1.16 1.65
C ARG A 471 -0.06 -0.49 0.85
N ILE A 472 -0.19 -0.83 -0.43
CA ILE A 472 -1.24 -0.27 -1.30
C ILE A 472 -2.63 -0.72 -0.80
N SER A 473 -2.75 -1.96 -0.35
CA SER A 473 -4.01 -2.51 0.20
C SER A 473 -4.36 -1.86 1.55
N GLU A 474 -3.38 -1.66 2.42
CA GLU A 474 -3.54 -0.97 3.69
C GLU A 474 -3.96 0.49 3.49
N PHE A 475 -3.44 1.17 2.47
CA PHE A 475 -3.94 2.49 2.10
C PHE A 475 -5.45 2.48 1.78
N TYR A 476 -5.96 1.42 1.15
CA TYR A 476 -7.40 1.26 0.94
C TYR A 476 -8.18 1.00 2.24
N SER A 477 -7.52 0.47 3.26
CA SER A 477 -8.08 0.21 4.59
C SER A 477 -7.93 1.38 5.57
N THR A 478 -6.94 2.26 5.43
CA THR A 478 -6.63 3.34 6.39
C THR A 478 -7.36 4.66 6.09
N LEU A 479 -7.74 4.91 4.83
CA LEU A 479 -8.71 5.97 4.49
C LEU A 479 -10.13 5.70 5.04
N SER A 480 -10.33 4.57 5.72
CA SER A 480 -11.57 4.21 6.39
C SER A 480 -11.36 3.99 7.89
N ALA A 481 -12.18 4.72 8.65
CA ALA A 481 -12.09 5.00 10.08
C ALA A 481 -12.36 3.83 11.06
N ASP A 482 -11.61 2.72 11.00
CA ASP A 482 -11.81 1.62 11.98
C ASP A 482 -10.69 1.46 13.03
N SER A 483 -9.71 2.36 13.08
CA SER A 483 -8.67 2.35 14.12
C SER A 483 -9.12 2.84 15.52
N PHE A 484 -10.41 3.16 15.71
CA PHE A 484 -10.94 3.69 16.97
C PHE A 484 -12.14 2.92 17.57
N ALA A 485 -12.55 1.79 16.97
CA ALA A 485 -13.58 0.94 17.56
C ALA A 485 -12.95 0.04 18.64
N THR A 486 -13.30 0.28 19.90
CA THR A 486 -12.85 -0.45 21.09
C THR A 486 -13.54 -1.80 21.30
N ASP A 487 -14.05 -2.44 20.24
CA ASP A 487 -14.77 -3.70 20.38
C ASP A 487 -13.84 -4.89 20.14
N GLU A 488 -13.62 -5.69 21.17
CA GLU A 488 -12.80 -6.92 21.24
C GLU A 488 -13.31 -8.07 20.31
N ARG A 489 -14.06 -7.76 19.25
CA ARG A 489 -14.69 -8.74 18.36
C ARG A 489 -14.72 -8.32 16.91
N SER A 490 -13.54 -8.15 16.34
CA SER A 490 -13.34 -8.59 14.96
C SER A 490 -11.87 -8.88 14.76
N ASP A 491 -11.55 -10.14 14.50
CA ASP A 491 -10.39 -10.52 13.70
C ASP A 491 -10.49 -9.79 12.35
N LEU A 492 -10.13 -8.51 12.33
CA LEU A 492 -9.99 -7.69 11.13
C LEU A 492 -8.66 -8.13 10.50
N HIS A 493 -8.59 -9.41 10.11
CA HIS A 493 -7.64 -9.87 9.14
C HIS A 493 -7.76 -8.91 7.97
N ILE A 494 -6.68 -8.19 7.65
CA ILE A 494 -6.56 -7.53 6.36
C ILE A 494 -6.76 -8.64 5.34
N VAL A 495 -7.97 -8.75 4.79
CA VAL A 495 -8.28 -9.70 3.74
C VAL A 495 -7.45 -9.23 2.57
N MET A 496 -6.31 -9.87 2.35
CA MET A 496 -5.50 -9.61 1.17
C MET A 496 -6.44 -9.81 -0.02
N PRO A 497 -6.69 -8.76 -0.85
CA PRO A 497 -7.68 -8.86 -1.90
C PRO A 497 -7.18 -9.70 -3.07
N PHE A 498 -6.17 -10.55 -2.85
CA PHE A 498 -5.51 -11.35 -3.85
C PHE A 498 -5.01 -12.70 -3.31
N GLU A 499 -4.97 -13.68 -4.21
CA GLU A 499 -4.34 -14.99 -4.03
C GLU A 499 -3.01 -15.00 -4.79
N ILE A 500 -1.99 -15.64 -4.22
CA ILE A 500 -0.73 -15.89 -4.92
C ILE A 500 -0.86 -17.19 -5.74
N GLU A 501 -0.63 -17.08 -7.04
CA GLU A 501 -0.62 -18.17 -8.00
C GLU A 501 0.78 -18.31 -8.62
N PHE A 502 1.22 -19.54 -8.84
CA PHE A 502 2.35 -19.82 -9.71
C PHE A 502 1.93 -19.78 -11.17
N GLY A 503 2.84 -19.36 -12.05
CA GLY A 503 2.61 -19.35 -13.49
C GLY A 503 3.62 -20.20 -14.26
N VAL A 504 3.17 -20.76 -15.38
CA VAL A 504 4.02 -21.41 -16.38
C VAL A 504 3.68 -20.94 -17.79
N HIS A 505 4.70 -20.79 -18.62
CA HIS A 505 4.51 -20.58 -20.06
C HIS A 505 4.02 -21.87 -20.70
N CYS A 506 2.78 -21.88 -21.18
CA CYS A 506 2.13 -23.05 -21.79
C CYS A 506 1.69 -22.75 -23.22
N LYS A 507 2.34 -23.39 -24.21
CA LYS A 507 2.12 -23.16 -25.64
C LYS A 507 2.27 -21.68 -26.04
N LYS A 508 1.16 -20.95 -26.21
CA LYS A 508 1.13 -19.52 -26.61
C LYS A 508 0.57 -18.61 -25.51
N ALA A 509 0.30 -19.13 -24.31
CA ALA A 509 -0.30 -18.42 -23.19
C ALA A 509 0.46 -18.70 -21.89
N SER A 510 0.13 -17.95 -20.83
CA SER A 510 0.55 -18.24 -19.46
C SER A 510 -0.60 -18.92 -18.74
N CYS A 511 -0.33 -20.05 -18.07
CA CYS A 511 -1.31 -20.74 -17.23
C CYS A 511 -0.92 -20.61 -15.77
N PHE A 512 -1.92 -20.49 -14.89
CA PHE A 512 -1.73 -20.24 -13.47
C PHE A 512 -2.37 -21.32 -12.60
N PHE A 513 -1.81 -21.55 -11.43
CA PHE A 513 -2.34 -22.45 -10.41
C PHE A 513 -1.96 -21.97 -9.00
N SER A 514 -2.77 -22.30 -7.99
CA SER A 514 -2.52 -21.88 -6.61
C SER A 514 -1.19 -22.42 -6.10
N HIS A 515 -0.48 -21.60 -5.31
CA HIS A 515 0.85 -21.92 -4.81
C HIS A 515 0.87 -23.17 -3.90
N ASP A 516 -0.23 -23.45 -3.21
CA ASP A 516 -0.39 -24.63 -2.33
C ASP A 516 -0.45 -25.96 -3.10
N LYS A 517 -0.61 -25.92 -4.43
CA LYS A 517 -0.82 -27.10 -5.26
C LYS A 517 0.46 -27.64 -5.91
N ILE A 518 1.66 -27.23 -5.48
CA ILE A 518 2.90 -27.82 -6.01
C ILE A 518 2.93 -29.32 -5.64
N PRO A 519 2.92 -30.23 -6.63
CA PRO A 519 2.99 -31.66 -6.34
C PRO A 519 4.37 -32.03 -5.81
N THR A 520 4.45 -33.02 -4.93
CA THR A 520 5.71 -33.52 -4.35
C THR A 520 6.72 -33.93 -5.43
N ALA A 521 6.24 -34.46 -6.56
CA ALA A 521 7.05 -34.86 -7.71
C ALA A 521 7.49 -33.69 -8.63
N ALA A 522 7.18 -32.44 -8.27
CA ALA A 522 7.49 -31.21 -9.02
C ALA A 522 7.03 -31.22 -10.50
N LYS A 523 6.07 -32.08 -10.85
CA LYS A 523 5.44 -32.14 -12.17
C LYS A 523 3.99 -31.73 -12.05
N TRP A 524 3.59 -30.71 -12.80
CA TRP A 524 2.22 -30.21 -12.84
C TRP A 524 1.62 -30.38 -14.24
N GLN A 525 0.39 -30.87 -14.33
CA GLN A 525 -0.33 -30.95 -15.61
C GLN A 525 -1.27 -29.76 -15.75
N CYS A 526 -1.11 -29.01 -16.84
CA CYS A 526 -2.01 -27.92 -17.19
C CYS A 526 -3.41 -28.46 -17.48
N SER A 527 -4.40 -27.99 -16.72
CA SER A 527 -5.81 -28.39 -16.88
C SER A 527 -6.38 -28.00 -18.25
N GLU A 528 -5.99 -26.83 -18.77
CA GLU A 528 -6.48 -26.27 -20.04
C GLU A 528 -5.83 -26.90 -21.26
N HIS A 529 -4.49 -27.01 -21.27
CA HIS A 529 -3.74 -27.45 -22.44
C HIS A 529 -3.32 -28.93 -22.41
N LYS A 530 -3.53 -29.61 -21.27
CA LYS A 530 -3.15 -31.01 -20.99
C LYS A 530 -1.65 -31.32 -21.13
N VAL A 531 -0.80 -30.29 -20.99
CA VAL A 531 0.67 -30.40 -21.07
C VAL A 531 1.26 -30.56 -19.66
N HIS A 532 2.28 -31.41 -19.51
CA HIS A 532 3.04 -31.53 -18.27
C HIS A 532 4.19 -30.52 -18.24
N HIS A 533 4.36 -29.87 -17.10
CA HIS A 533 5.42 -28.89 -16.82
C HIS A 533 6.23 -29.32 -15.61
N ASP A 534 7.54 -29.13 -15.69
CA ASP A 534 8.41 -29.13 -14.51
C ASP A 534 8.28 -27.79 -13.80
N VAL A 535 7.85 -27.85 -12.54
CA VAL A 535 7.57 -26.69 -11.67
C VAL A 535 8.53 -26.64 -10.47
N SER A 536 9.59 -27.45 -10.46
CA SER A 536 10.59 -27.48 -9.39
C SER A 536 11.20 -26.10 -9.11
N CYS A 537 11.52 -25.35 -10.16
CA CYS A 537 12.10 -24.00 -10.08
C CYS A 537 11.14 -22.94 -9.54
N LEU A 538 9.83 -23.21 -9.42
CA LEU A 538 8.87 -22.24 -8.88
C LEU A 538 8.95 -22.14 -7.35
N LYS A 539 9.53 -23.15 -6.69
CA LYS A 539 9.83 -23.08 -5.25
C LYS A 539 10.80 -21.95 -4.90
N LEU A 540 11.62 -21.48 -5.86
CA LEU A 540 12.56 -20.37 -5.65
C LEU A 540 11.88 -19.07 -5.17
N TRP A 541 10.60 -18.87 -5.49
CA TRP A 541 9.83 -17.71 -5.04
C TRP A 541 9.66 -17.64 -3.52
N PHE A 542 9.77 -18.77 -2.82
CA PHE A 542 9.56 -18.85 -1.39
C PHE A 542 10.79 -19.47 -0.72
N SER A 543 11.24 -18.88 0.39
CA SER A 543 12.30 -19.50 1.16
C SER A 543 11.78 -20.82 1.73
N GLU A 544 12.49 -21.92 1.49
CA GLU A 544 12.38 -23.06 2.38
C GLU A 544 12.89 -22.60 3.76
N LYS A 545 12.15 -22.86 4.84
CA LYS A 545 12.69 -22.67 6.19
C LYS A 545 13.95 -23.52 6.26
N MET A 546 15.12 -22.91 6.41
CA MET A 546 16.35 -23.69 6.51
C MET A 546 16.19 -24.67 7.68
N PRO A 547 16.50 -25.97 7.48
CA PRO A 547 16.58 -26.90 8.58
C PRO A 547 17.53 -26.31 9.61
N ARG A 548 17.11 -26.24 10.87
CA ARG A 548 18.01 -25.80 11.95
C ARG A 548 19.21 -26.74 11.97
N GLU A 549 20.40 -26.17 12.03
CA GLU A 549 21.59 -26.93 12.38
C GLU A 549 21.41 -27.34 13.84
N LYS A 550 20.79 -28.51 14.04
CA LYS A 550 20.61 -29.08 15.37
C LYS A 550 21.97 -29.17 16.04
N CYS A 551 22.04 -28.84 17.33
CA CYS A 551 23.26 -29.05 18.10
C CYS A 551 23.74 -30.49 17.87
N ASP A 552 25.05 -30.66 17.65
CA ASP A 552 25.64 -31.98 17.45
C ASP A 552 25.16 -32.95 18.55
N THR A 553 24.99 -34.21 18.21
CA THR A 553 24.63 -35.28 19.16
C THR A 553 25.59 -35.37 20.35
N SER A 554 26.82 -34.85 20.22
CA SER A 554 27.83 -34.74 21.28
C SER A 554 27.71 -33.47 22.16
N CYS A 555 26.76 -32.59 21.88
CA CYS A 555 26.59 -31.28 22.51
C CYS A 555 26.19 -31.40 23.99
N GLN A 556 27.07 -30.94 24.89
CA GLN A 556 26.80 -30.94 26.34
C GLN A 556 25.90 -29.79 26.83
N GLY A 557 25.30 -29.02 25.90
CA GLY A 557 24.51 -27.83 26.22
C GLY A 557 25.37 -26.57 26.40
N LEU A 558 24.81 -25.58 27.10
CA LEU A 558 25.49 -24.33 27.43
C LEU A 558 26.42 -24.51 28.63
N GLY A 559 27.62 -23.94 28.56
CA GLY A 559 28.55 -23.89 29.69
C GLY A 559 28.07 -22.95 30.80
N ARG A 560 28.59 -23.13 32.03
CA ARG A 560 28.20 -22.33 33.20
C ARG A 560 28.30 -20.81 32.97
N LEU A 561 29.37 -20.36 32.30
CA LEU A 561 29.59 -18.95 31.98
C LEU A 561 28.59 -18.39 30.96
N GLU A 562 28.06 -19.22 30.06
CA GLU A 562 27.10 -18.80 29.03
C GLU A 562 25.69 -18.67 29.62
N VAL A 563 25.34 -19.56 30.57
CA VAL A 563 24.03 -19.57 31.25
C VAL A 563 23.85 -18.36 32.16
N GLU A 564 24.92 -17.90 32.81
CA GLU A 564 24.89 -16.74 33.72
C GLU A 564 24.89 -15.38 32.97
N GLN A 565 25.14 -15.37 31.65
CA GLN A 565 25.16 -14.13 30.86
C GLN A 565 23.74 -13.61 30.55
N SER A 566 23.63 -12.28 30.45
CA SER A 566 22.43 -11.63 29.93
C SER A 566 22.40 -11.70 28.38
N PRO A 567 21.27 -12.04 27.75
CA PRO A 567 21.18 -12.12 26.30
C PRO A 567 21.35 -10.73 25.67
N THR A 568 22.16 -10.66 24.62
CA THR A 568 22.28 -9.47 23.77
C THR A 568 21.04 -9.30 22.88
N ASN A 569 20.90 -8.15 22.24
CA ASN A 569 19.82 -7.93 21.26
C ASN A 569 19.86 -8.97 20.13
N LYS A 570 21.06 -9.38 19.70
CA LYS A 570 21.26 -10.50 18.75
C LYS A 570 20.65 -11.79 19.27
N HIS A 571 20.94 -12.14 20.52
CA HIS A 571 20.41 -13.36 21.13
C HIS A 571 18.88 -13.34 21.23
N LEU A 572 18.30 -12.22 21.66
CA LEU A 572 16.83 -12.08 21.76
C LEU A 572 16.15 -12.19 20.40
N ARG A 573 16.73 -11.58 19.37
CA ARG A 573 16.18 -11.61 18.02
C ARG A 573 16.29 -13.01 17.39
N ARG A 574 17.42 -13.69 17.56
CA ARG A 574 17.61 -15.09 17.12
C ARG A 574 16.60 -16.03 17.81
N LEU A 575 16.36 -15.83 19.10
CA LEU A 575 15.37 -16.61 19.84
C LEU A 575 13.95 -16.38 19.30
N ALA A 576 13.60 -15.11 19.04
CA ALA A 576 12.31 -14.73 18.47
C ALA A 576 12.06 -15.37 17.10
N SER A 577 13.05 -15.41 16.21
CA SER A 577 12.90 -16.04 14.88
C SER A 577 12.91 -17.57 14.91
N SER A 578 13.38 -18.16 16.02
CA SER A 578 13.56 -19.61 16.16
C SER A 578 12.41 -20.31 16.89
N LEU A 579 11.32 -19.62 17.21
CA LEU A 579 10.15 -20.23 17.84
C LEU A 579 8.91 -19.94 17.01
N GLU A 580 8.03 -20.93 16.86
CA GLU A 580 6.70 -20.68 16.30
C GLU A 580 5.90 -19.81 17.26
N ASP A 581 4.92 -19.04 16.75
CA ASP A 581 4.19 -18.07 17.57
C ASP A 581 3.61 -18.66 18.86
N LYS A 582 3.04 -19.87 18.76
CA LYS A 582 2.48 -20.59 19.91
C LYS A 582 3.53 -20.86 20.99
N ASP A 583 4.67 -21.46 20.62
CA ASP A 583 5.74 -21.81 21.57
C ASP A 583 6.40 -20.55 22.14
N PHE A 584 6.52 -19.51 21.32
CA PHE A 584 7.08 -18.23 21.72
C PHE A 584 6.19 -17.51 22.74
N ARG A 585 4.86 -17.51 22.54
CA ARG A 585 3.92 -16.93 23.52
C ARG A 585 3.94 -17.68 24.83
N GLU A 586 3.95 -19.02 24.78
CA GLU A 586 4.08 -19.85 25.97
C GLU A 586 5.37 -19.53 26.74
N LEU A 587 6.50 -19.37 26.03
CA LEU A 587 7.77 -18.96 26.63
C LEU A 587 7.64 -17.60 27.35
N LEU A 588 7.05 -16.59 26.71
CA LEU A 588 6.92 -15.25 27.31
C LEU A 588 5.98 -15.22 28.52
N ILE A 589 4.91 -16.01 28.50
CA ILE A 589 4.00 -16.16 29.64
C ILE A 589 4.76 -16.77 30.84
N ARG A 590 5.57 -17.82 30.60
CA ARG A 590 6.41 -18.43 31.65
C ARG A 590 7.52 -17.52 32.15
N LEU A 591 8.02 -16.64 31.29
CA LEU A 591 8.96 -15.57 31.64
C LEU A 591 8.30 -14.42 32.44
N GLY A 592 6.99 -14.52 32.72
CA GLY A 592 6.26 -13.58 33.56
C GLY A 592 5.72 -12.36 32.82
N LEU A 593 5.69 -12.38 31.48
CA LEU A 593 5.08 -11.29 30.70
C LEU A 593 3.56 -11.42 30.70
N ASP A 594 2.89 -10.33 31.03
CA ASP A 594 1.44 -10.28 31.13
C ASP A 594 0.75 -10.53 29.77
N THR A 595 -0.32 -11.32 29.78
CA THR A 595 -1.05 -11.72 28.56
C THR A 595 -1.73 -10.53 27.87
N ILE A 596 -2.18 -9.51 28.60
CA ILE A 596 -2.73 -8.27 28.06
C ILE A 596 -1.63 -7.51 27.31
N VAL A 597 -0.41 -7.46 27.86
CA VAL A 597 0.73 -6.82 27.18
C VAL A 597 1.06 -7.55 25.87
N LEU A 598 1.02 -8.88 25.87
CA LEU A 598 1.23 -9.70 24.67
C LEU A 598 0.13 -9.48 23.63
N ASN A 599 -1.13 -9.41 24.05
CA ASN A 599 -2.27 -9.17 23.16
C ASN A 599 -2.20 -7.76 22.56
N ASN A 600 -1.92 -6.72 23.36
CA ASN A 600 -1.73 -5.35 22.88
C ASN A 600 -0.57 -5.23 21.89
N LEU A 601 0.54 -5.95 22.15
CA LEU A 601 1.65 -6.01 21.21
C LEU A 601 1.24 -6.73 19.93
N GLN A 602 0.57 -7.86 20.05
CA GLN A 602 0.10 -8.61 18.89
C GLN A 602 -0.83 -7.75 18.06
N GLU A 603 -1.84 -7.10 18.64
CA GLU A 603 -2.73 -6.16 17.95
C GLU A 603 -1.97 -5.04 17.23
N LYS A 604 -0.94 -4.48 17.86
CA LYS A 604 -0.08 -3.46 17.25
C LYS A 604 0.64 -3.97 15.99
N PHE A 605 1.02 -5.24 15.95
CA PHE A 605 1.74 -5.88 14.84
C PHE A 605 0.86 -6.80 13.96
N SER A 606 -0.42 -6.99 14.32
CA SER A 606 -1.39 -7.94 13.76
C SER A 606 -1.90 -7.69 12.34
N PRO A 607 -1.70 -6.55 11.64
CA PRO A 607 -2.31 -6.43 10.33
C PRO A 607 -1.70 -7.37 9.27
N SER A 608 -0.51 -7.94 9.48
CA SER A 608 0.07 -8.89 8.53
C SER A 608 1.09 -9.85 9.13
N ALA A 609 1.14 -11.07 8.59
CA ALA A 609 2.19 -12.05 8.88
C ALA A 609 3.64 -11.56 8.60
N PHE A 610 3.80 -10.37 8.00
CA PHE A 610 5.10 -9.75 7.73
C PHE A 610 5.86 -9.30 8.99
N HIS A 611 5.17 -9.04 10.10
CA HIS A 611 5.78 -8.50 11.32
C HIS A 611 5.84 -9.49 12.49
N GLU A 612 5.58 -10.78 12.27
CA GLU A 612 5.57 -11.79 13.34
C GLU A 612 6.88 -11.77 14.15
N ASN A 613 8.04 -11.77 13.48
CA ASN A 613 9.33 -11.73 14.15
C ASN A 613 9.61 -10.39 14.85
N ASP A 614 9.06 -9.28 14.35
CA ASP A 614 9.19 -7.95 14.94
C ASP A 614 8.38 -7.83 16.23
N TYR A 615 7.15 -8.37 16.22
CA TYR A 615 6.34 -8.58 17.42
C TYR A 615 7.11 -9.35 18.49
N LYS A 616 7.61 -10.54 18.12
CA LYS A 616 8.33 -11.41 19.05
C LYS A 616 9.57 -10.73 19.64
N TYR A 617 10.35 -10.08 18.79
CA TYR A 617 11.53 -9.34 19.23
C TYR A 617 11.18 -8.19 20.17
N THR A 618 10.15 -7.40 19.84
CA THR A 618 9.68 -6.30 20.70
C THR A 618 9.21 -6.83 22.07
N ALA A 619 8.54 -7.97 22.09
CA ALA A 619 8.09 -8.60 23.32
C ALA A 619 9.28 -9.08 24.20
N MET A 620 10.32 -9.65 23.59
CA MET A 620 11.57 -9.99 24.31
C MET A 620 12.29 -8.76 24.89
N LEU A 621 12.32 -7.64 24.14
CA LEU A 621 12.91 -6.39 24.62
C LEU A 621 12.14 -5.84 25.83
N ARG A 622 10.80 -5.92 25.81
CA ARG A 622 9.98 -5.53 26.97
C ARG A 622 10.24 -6.42 28.17
N TRP A 623 10.29 -7.74 27.99
CA TRP A 623 10.65 -8.67 29.06
C TRP A 623 11.99 -8.29 29.71
N LYS A 624 13.03 -8.07 28.89
CA LYS A 624 14.36 -7.68 29.38
C LYS A 624 14.37 -6.35 30.15
N GLY A 625 13.46 -5.43 29.82
CA GLY A 625 13.33 -4.15 30.52
C GLY A 625 12.58 -4.22 31.86
N ILE A 626 11.80 -5.27 32.11
CA ILE A 626 10.93 -5.38 33.30
C ILE A 626 11.55 -6.30 34.37
N VAL A 627 12.29 -7.33 33.97
CA VAL A 627 12.80 -8.36 34.88
C VAL A 627 14.21 -8.02 35.40
N THR A 628 14.43 -8.19 36.70
CA THR A 628 15.71 -7.90 37.38
C THR A 628 16.81 -8.91 37.04
N ASP A 629 16.49 -10.19 36.85
CA ASP A 629 17.39 -11.24 36.39
C ASP A 629 17.02 -11.71 34.97
N SER A 630 17.52 -10.96 33.98
CA SER A 630 17.41 -11.30 32.56
C SER A 630 18.66 -12.07 32.10
N SER A 631 18.87 -13.28 32.62
CA SER A 631 19.94 -14.19 32.21
C SER A 631 19.45 -15.31 31.29
N PHE A 632 20.37 -15.99 30.60
CA PHE A 632 20.06 -17.20 29.85
C PHE A 632 19.53 -18.34 30.72
N LYS A 633 19.88 -18.35 32.01
CA LYS A 633 19.31 -19.25 33.00
C LYS A 633 17.80 -19.10 33.11
N THR A 634 17.31 -17.88 33.30
CA THR A 634 15.87 -17.59 33.38
C THR A 634 15.13 -18.04 32.13
N ILE A 635 15.74 -17.84 30.95
CA ILE A 635 15.19 -18.32 29.67
C ILE A 635 15.17 -19.85 29.63
N ALA A 636 16.29 -20.51 29.94
CA ALA A 636 16.40 -21.97 29.91
C ALA A 636 15.45 -22.67 30.89
N ASP A 637 15.18 -22.06 32.04
CA ASP A 637 14.23 -22.55 33.04
C ASP A 637 12.79 -22.43 32.53
N ALA A 638 12.46 -21.35 31.79
CA ALA A 638 11.13 -21.12 31.21
C ALA A 638 10.80 -22.02 30.00
N PHE A 639 11.80 -22.58 29.31
CA PHE A 639 11.59 -23.43 28.12
C PHE A 639 10.71 -24.66 28.39
N GLY A 640 10.72 -25.24 29.59
CA GLY A 640 9.96 -26.47 29.92
C GLY A 640 10.21 -27.60 28.91
N GLU A 641 9.19 -27.99 28.13
CA GLU A 641 9.26 -29.03 27.07
C GLU A 641 9.91 -28.54 25.75
N ILE A 642 10.17 -27.24 25.59
CA ILE A 642 10.84 -26.70 24.40
C ILE A 642 12.31 -27.16 24.41
N ASP A 643 12.84 -27.53 23.24
CA ASP A 643 14.22 -27.98 23.08
C ASP A 643 15.23 -26.94 23.60
N LYS A 644 15.89 -27.26 24.73
CA LYS A 644 16.87 -26.39 25.37
C LYS A 644 18.15 -26.22 24.55
N HIS A 645 18.43 -27.13 23.61
CA HIS A 645 19.58 -26.98 22.70
C HIS A 645 19.39 -25.84 21.70
N LEU A 646 18.16 -25.31 21.55
CA LEU A 646 17.92 -24.09 20.80
C LEU A 646 18.76 -22.91 21.30
N LEU A 647 18.99 -22.83 22.62
CA LEU A 647 19.81 -21.76 23.19
C LEU A 647 21.29 -21.87 22.79
N CYS A 648 21.77 -23.08 22.48
CA CYS A 648 23.10 -23.27 21.91
C CYS A 648 23.20 -22.62 20.53
N GLU A 649 22.16 -22.78 19.69
CA GLU A 649 22.11 -22.17 18.35
C GLU A 649 22.02 -20.63 18.43
N VAL A 650 21.32 -20.12 19.44
CA VAL A 650 21.16 -18.67 19.70
C VAL A 650 22.49 -18.02 20.10
N ILE A 651 23.26 -18.68 20.99
CA ILE A 651 24.48 -18.13 21.61
C ILE A 651 25.73 -18.35 20.77
N ARG A 652 25.95 -19.55 20.24
CA ARG A 652 27.20 -19.87 19.53
C ARG A 652 27.35 -19.00 18.30
N ASP A 653 28.57 -18.67 17.90
CA ASP A 653 28.80 -17.99 16.62
C ASP A 653 28.86 -18.99 15.46
N VAL A 654 28.61 -18.50 14.25
CA VAL A 654 28.65 -19.35 13.05
C VAL A 654 30.07 -19.44 12.52
N ASN A 655 30.52 -20.66 12.23
CA ASN A 655 31.75 -20.86 11.50
C ASN A 655 31.55 -20.50 10.02
N VAL A 656 32.40 -19.61 9.50
CA VAL A 656 32.38 -19.14 8.11
C VAL A 656 33.45 -19.79 7.24
N ASP A 657 34.35 -20.61 7.78
CA ASP A 657 35.47 -21.19 7.03
C ASP A 657 34.99 -22.03 5.84
N ASP A 658 33.92 -22.81 6.04
CA ASP A 658 33.27 -23.58 4.97
C ASP A 658 32.67 -22.67 3.90
N VAL A 659 32.12 -21.52 4.30
CA VAL A 659 31.54 -20.54 3.40
C VAL A 659 32.64 -19.84 2.61
N LEU A 660 33.68 -19.35 3.27
CA LEU A 660 34.85 -18.74 2.63
C LEU A 660 35.47 -19.69 1.61
N THR A 661 35.64 -20.97 1.98
CA THR A 661 36.15 -22.02 1.08
C THR A 661 35.21 -22.25 -0.11
N LYS A 662 33.92 -22.42 0.14
CA LYS A 662 32.90 -22.67 -0.89
C LYS A 662 32.84 -21.56 -1.94
N PHE A 663 32.98 -20.31 -1.51
CA PHE A 663 32.90 -19.14 -2.38
C PHE A 663 34.28 -18.61 -2.82
N SER A 664 35.36 -19.33 -2.52
CA SER A 664 36.74 -18.96 -2.88
C SER A 664 37.14 -17.55 -2.41
N ILE A 665 36.68 -17.15 -1.22
CA ILE A 665 36.98 -15.85 -0.61
C ILE A 665 38.22 -16.03 0.27
N THR A 666 39.29 -15.30 -0.05
CA THR A 666 40.53 -15.35 0.74
C THR A 666 40.36 -14.65 2.09
N GLU A 667 41.17 -15.02 3.10
CA GLU A 667 41.22 -14.31 4.39
C GLU A 667 41.54 -12.81 4.21
N GLU A 668 42.37 -12.46 3.22
CA GLU A 668 42.64 -11.05 2.91
C GLU A 668 41.39 -10.31 2.42
N GLN A 669 40.59 -10.93 1.53
CA GLN A 669 39.32 -10.37 1.09
C GLN A 669 38.30 -10.29 2.23
N ALA A 670 38.20 -11.34 3.05
CA ALA A 670 37.27 -11.39 4.17
C ALA A 670 37.49 -10.24 5.19
N ASN A 671 38.73 -9.79 5.35
CA ASN A 671 39.08 -8.71 6.27
C ASN A 671 38.96 -7.30 5.66
N LYS A 672 38.62 -7.17 4.37
CA LYS A 672 38.36 -5.87 3.72
C LYS A 672 36.97 -5.35 4.04
N THR A 673 36.81 -4.03 3.96
CA THR A 673 35.51 -3.37 4.04
C THR A 673 34.79 -3.50 2.70
N PRO A 674 33.52 -3.94 2.69
CA PRO A 674 32.75 -4.09 1.45
C PRO A 674 32.56 -2.74 0.76
N THR A 675 32.59 -2.76 -0.57
CA THR A 675 32.40 -1.54 -1.38
C THR A 675 30.93 -1.12 -1.41
N ASN A 676 30.64 0.15 -1.72
CA ASN A 676 29.26 0.60 -1.88
C ASN A 676 28.52 -0.17 -2.99
N THR A 677 29.20 -0.52 -4.07
CA THR A 677 28.64 -1.35 -5.16
C THR A 677 28.20 -2.71 -4.64
N THR A 678 29.08 -3.40 -3.90
CA THR A 678 28.81 -4.69 -3.25
C THR A 678 27.57 -4.61 -2.34
N LEU A 679 27.45 -3.54 -1.54
CA LEU A 679 26.31 -3.35 -0.64
C LEU A 679 25.00 -3.04 -1.37
N GLN A 680 25.06 -2.27 -2.47
CA GLN A 680 23.91 -2.00 -3.31
C GLN A 680 23.38 -3.27 -3.97
N GLU A 681 24.26 -4.08 -4.55
CA GLU A 681 23.89 -5.39 -5.12
C GLU A 681 23.27 -6.30 -4.05
N LEU A 682 23.93 -6.42 -2.89
CA LEU A 682 23.48 -7.26 -1.79
C LEU A 682 22.06 -6.92 -1.32
N SER A 683 21.69 -5.64 -1.30
CA SER A 683 20.37 -5.18 -0.86
C SER A 683 19.21 -5.86 -1.62
N ASN A 684 19.43 -6.25 -2.88
CA ASN A 684 18.46 -6.96 -3.72
C ASN A 684 18.20 -8.39 -3.26
N HIS A 685 19.04 -8.98 -2.41
CA HIS A 685 18.95 -10.37 -1.96
C HIS A 685 18.34 -10.54 -0.56
N ILE A 686 18.13 -9.46 0.18
CA ILE A 686 17.78 -9.51 1.60
C ILE A 686 16.26 -9.70 1.82
N GLY A 687 15.44 -9.02 1.02
CA GLY A 687 13.98 -9.08 1.14
C GLY A 687 13.47 -8.65 2.52
N ASN A 688 12.64 -9.46 3.17
CA ASN A 688 12.06 -9.17 4.50
C ASN A 688 13.04 -9.35 5.67
N SER A 689 14.24 -9.89 5.42
CA SER A 689 15.21 -10.23 6.47
C SER A 689 16.07 -9.04 6.92
N GLY A 690 15.77 -7.83 6.46
CA GLY A 690 16.54 -6.61 6.73
C GLY A 690 16.75 -6.32 8.21
N ILE A 691 15.67 -6.36 9.00
CA ILE A 691 15.75 -6.08 10.44
C ILE A 691 16.62 -7.12 11.15
N GLN A 692 16.48 -8.40 10.78
CA GLN A 692 17.35 -9.45 11.31
C GLN A 692 18.81 -9.16 10.95
N LEU A 693 19.06 -8.80 9.69
CA LEU A 693 20.39 -8.43 9.22
C LEU A 693 20.98 -7.26 10.03
N ALA A 694 20.21 -6.19 10.26
CA ALA A 694 20.64 -5.03 11.04
C ALA A 694 21.08 -5.43 12.46
N VAL A 695 20.28 -6.28 13.12
CA VAL A 695 20.61 -6.79 14.45
C VAL A 695 21.89 -7.64 14.41
N GLU A 696 22.02 -8.56 13.45
CA GLU A 696 23.22 -9.41 13.29
C GLU A 696 24.47 -8.59 12.99
N LEU A 697 24.34 -7.49 12.25
CA LEU A 697 25.40 -6.53 11.98
C LEU A 697 25.73 -5.61 13.17
N GLY A 698 24.90 -5.61 14.22
CA GLY A 698 25.15 -4.89 15.47
C GLY A 698 24.61 -3.46 15.52
N LEU A 699 23.65 -3.10 14.67
CA LEU A 699 22.97 -1.80 14.72
C LEU A 699 22.16 -1.66 16.01
N GLN A 700 22.04 -0.42 16.51
CA GLN A 700 21.27 -0.10 17.70
C GLN A 700 19.76 -0.10 17.38
N SER A 701 18.93 -0.43 18.39
CA SER A 701 17.48 -0.46 18.21
C SER A 701 16.91 0.87 17.73
N SER A 702 17.45 2.00 18.19
CA SER A 702 17.02 3.33 17.75
C SER A 702 17.32 3.61 16.28
N GLU A 703 18.45 3.08 15.75
CA GLU A 703 18.79 3.21 14.33
C GLU A 703 17.84 2.39 13.48
N ILE A 704 17.55 1.15 13.90
CA ILE A 704 16.61 0.25 13.22
C ILE A 704 15.20 0.87 13.20
N GLU A 705 14.72 1.36 14.33
CA GLU A 705 13.41 2.03 14.44
C GLU A 705 13.34 3.27 13.54
N GLY A 706 14.40 4.08 13.49
CA GLY A 706 14.50 5.22 12.58
C GLY A 706 14.32 4.79 11.12
N ILE A 707 15.09 3.79 10.67
CA ILE A 707 15.02 3.28 9.30
C ILE A 707 13.64 2.71 8.96
N GLN A 708 13.01 1.98 9.90
CA GLN A 708 11.66 1.44 9.70
C GLN A 708 10.62 2.54 9.55
N ASN A 709 10.74 3.62 10.34
CA ASN A 709 9.82 4.76 10.27
C ASN A 709 10.01 5.54 8.96
N ASP A 710 11.25 5.81 8.57
CA ASP A 710 11.59 6.59 7.37
C ASP A 710 11.24 5.83 6.07
N HIS A 711 11.27 4.50 6.11
CA HIS A 711 11.04 3.62 4.95
C HIS A 711 9.98 2.57 5.22
N SER A 712 8.86 2.96 5.85
CA SER A 712 7.77 2.04 6.19
C SER A 712 7.27 1.25 4.98
N CYS A 713 7.20 -0.08 5.13
CA CYS A 713 6.80 -1.05 4.09
C CYS A 713 7.64 -1.01 2.78
N LYS A 714 8.80 -0.33 2.76
CA LYS A 714 9.72 -0.28 1.61
C LYS A 714 10.97 -1.11 1.88
N LEU A 715 10.83 -2.43 1.86
CA LEU A 715 11.88 -3.40 2.25
C LEU A 715 13.24 -3.14 1.58
N LEU A 716 13.27 -2.94 0.25
CA LEU A 716 14.53 -2.68 -0.46
C LEU A 716 15.22 -1.39 0.02
N HIS A 717 14.46 -0.34 0.33
CA HIS A 717 15.00 0.91 0.86
C HIS A 717 15.55 0.72 2.28
N GLN A 718 14.82 0.01 3.13
CA GLN A 718 15.29 -0.38 4.47
C GLN A 718 16.60 -1.16 4.38
N ASN A 719 16.68 -2.17 3.51
CA ASN A 719 17.87 -3.01 3.35
C ASN A 719 19.10 -2.20 2.91
N LYS A 720 18.93 -1.29 1.95
CA LYS A 720 20.01 -0.41 1.49
C LYS A 720 20.48 0.52 2.61
N GLU A 721 19.55 1.12 3.35
CA GLU A 721 19.88 2.05 4.44
C GLU A 721 20.56 1.35 5.63
N ILE A 722 20.11 0.14 5.98
CA ILE A 722 20.75 -0.73 6.98
C ILE A 722 22.22 -0.99 6.62
N LEU A 723 22.47 -1.39 5.38
CA LEU A 723 23.84 -1.68 4.90
C LEU A 723 24.70 -0.41 4.86
N ARG A 724 24.11 0.75 4.54
CA ARG A 724 24.78 2.05 4.53
C ARG A 724 25.17 2.50 5.93
N VAL A 725 24.23 2.47 6.88
CA VAL A 725 24.49 2.83 8.29
C VAL A 725 25.57 1.91 8.87
N TRP A 726 25.47 0.60 8.61
CA TRP A 726 26.49 -0.36 9.03
C TRP A 726 27.88 -0.04 8.45
N SER A 727 27.99 0.25 7.14
CA SER A 727 29.29 0.49 6.50
C SER A 727 30.02 1.75 7.01
N GLN A 728 29.28 2.67 7.63
CA GLN A 728 29.81 3.90 8.23
C GLN A 728 30.20 3.75 9.71
N THR A 729 29.97 2.59 10.33
CA THR A 729 30.35 2.36 11.72
C THR A 729 31.88 2.40 11.90
N LYS A 730 32.33 3.11 12.95
CA LYS A 730 33.76 3.28 13.23
C LYS A 730 34.36 2.10 14.01
N PHE A 731 33.58 1.52 14.93
CA PHE A 731 34.00 0.42 15.79
C PHE A 731 32.82 -0.50 16.14
N PRO A 732 32.93 -1.83 15.94
CA PRO A 732 33.99 -2.51 15.17
C PRO A 732 33.97 -2.08 13.69
N LYS A 733 35.12 -2.18 13.01
CA LYS A 733 35.21 -1.84 11.58
C LYS A 733 34.41 -2.86 10.75
N PRO A 734 33.55 -2.44 9.82
CA PRO A 734 32.85 -3.33 8.90
C PRO A 734 33.81 -4.14 8.03
N THR A 735 33.63 -5.47 8.03
CA THR A 735 34.39 -6.42 7.21
C THR A 735 33.45 -7.35 6.45
N ILE A 736 33.93 -7.87 5.31
CA ILE A 736 33.22 -8.90 4.53
C ILE A 736 32.96 -10.15 5.38
N LYS A 737 33.88 -10.52 6.28
CA LYS A 737 33.73 -11.66 7.19
C LYS A 737 32.50 -11.52 8.10
N GLU A 738 32.31 -10.34 8.71
CA GLU A 738 31.13 -10.07 9.55
C GLU A 738 29.84 -10.05 8.74
N LEU A 739 29.89 -9.52 7.51
CA LEU A 739 28.75 -9.54 6.60
C LEU A 739 28.34 -10.98 6.23
N ILE A 740 29.31 -11.84 5.91
CA ILE A 740 29.07 -13.26 5.59
C ILE A 740 28.45 -13.99 6.78
N LYS A 741 28.96 -13.77 8.00
CA LYS A 741 28.36 -14.34 9.23
C LYS A 741 26.89 -13.95 9.36
N ALA A 742 26.58 -12.68 9.18
CA ALA A 742 25.21 -12.17 9.27
C ALA A 742 24.32 -12.75 8.16
N LEU A 743 24.81 -12.85 6.92
CA LEU A 743 24.09 -13.44 5.79
C LEU A 743 23.81 -14.94 5.98
N GLN A 744 24.74 -15.67 6.58
CA GLN A 744 24.54 -17.07 6.94
C GLN A 744 23.47 -17.23 8.00
N ARG A 745 23.45 -16.36 9.02
CA ARG A 745 22.44 -16.35 10.09
C ARG A 745 21.02 -16.13 9.57
N ILE A 746 20.86 -15.29 8.55
CA ILE A 746 19.56 -15.02 7.96
C ILE A 746 19.20 -15.96 6.80
N GLY A 747 20.01 -17.00 6.55
CA GLY A 747 19.76 -17.96 5.48
C GLY A 747 19.94 -17.41 4.06
N LYS A 748 20.62 -16.27 3.89
CA LYS A 748 20.83 -15.61 2.58
C LYS A 748 22.23 -15.83 2.00
N LYS A 749 23.02 -16.77 2.51
CA LYS A 749 24.42 -17.03 2.07
C LYS A 749 24.59 -17.30 0.56
N ASP A 750 23.56 -17.79 -0.13
CA ASP A 750 23.63 -18.05 -1.58
C ASP A 750 23.75 -16.78 -2.44
N CYS A 751 23.48 -15.58 -1.89
CA CYS A 751 23.74 -14.32 -2.60
C CYS A 751 25.24 -14.11 -2.92
N LEU A 752 26.14 -14.72 -2.15
CA LEU A 752 27.59 -14.60 -2.32
C LEU A 752 28.10 -15.17 -3.66
N ARG A 753 27.28 -15.91 -4.42
CA ARG A 753 27.65 -16.42 -5.77
C ARG A 753 27.79 -15.32 -6.81
N GLU A 754 27.00 -14.25 -6.68
CA GLU A 754 26.89 -13.21 -7.69
C GLU A 754 27.52 -11.88 -7.25
N ILE A 755 27.88 -11.76 -5.98
CA ILE A 755 28.47 -10.53 -5.43
C ILE A 755 29.98 -10.57 -5.61
N SER A 756 30.53 -9.51 -6.19
CA SER A 756 31.98 -9.31 -6.31
C SER A 756 32.57 -8.64 -5.05
N PHE A 757 33.69 -9.18 -4.56
CA PHE A 757 34.39 -8.74 -3.33
C PHE A 757 35.81 -8.26 -3.60
#